data_AF-A0A0W0UIP2-F1
#
_entry.id   AF-A0A0W0UIP2-F1
#
_cell.length_a   1.000
_cell.length_b   1.000
_cell.length_c   1.000
_cell.angle_alpha   90.00
_cell.angle_beta   90.00
_cell.angle_gamma   90.00
#
_symmetry.space_group_name_H-M   'P 1'
#
loop_
_entity.id
_entity.type
_entity.pdbx_description
1 polymer ?
#
loop_
_entity_poly.entity_id
_entity_poly.type
_entity_poly.pdbx_seq_one_letter_code
_entity_poly.pdbx_strand_id
1 'polypeptide(L)'
;MTRILILTYAPQQTLGDPSAAAKLQALLQFENTNPGEFTTKVVVQVKKEDEAPVRNLFHAGLDHEIIHNLHAEPGQKKLSELVSLSDVVIIYPAPHFLTQPVATLLANAKKPVIAFTEYDYDIEYQHTSQGSVTVVPGSLFLSSGIGSRSLGIYIERFNEPAQMQATDLAKLPADLFSANRELYFGYFNKLFNSHTGATPARFIAFAILGSKKRELDIILPLHVLPQSDVSSESKAAILESPMFIKELEQFNQVQIAYSPQPDNTIYLIYQKKGNTFAVSEISEEEFEAQKSNADKLVRIINPFPLHKNSMRALMENSEPVNLLTGDQSFSEALSLSKIIFYQAMGWKKSFYNALIAASQKYTTLHQWFGLVNEKSTPVKTLVDFYEKNKTALLTETKAFQNESAADNNLLTNFLSVLRHFLKESPYQQFTGFISSLKQHPLFYADEKLKKAQRFVLGSDALTEHVNYYLEIAGDAQEKHKMFAYFNTHIDSLITLSGFEKVLLYMDLKSKHPQLEVTFNASMMIDYLKNILELKMEIYDVNYAPILVKLPAQETPVDAEKETSSQTSLYEKMIGLDRALNPFRITAFHKFTKEEKLEFLKVIMRVGAVRYDTPQANHLLLDFLTSETHPQVLRQMLKLLFLTPAYQSMDDMVIFNPKEPCMYFLIKKHHPEIDQMLLNNPLAINLLFEELLLTEGSNVTAGNNTSINELAFNALFPKPTIGRGFSQFFPSPQELEKNLLLTKVLAAGEGASEAIKSIVLAKLAKNPHELEQLSKNLGDGAPDYLKEFFRENGLKSTNYGSSV
;
A
#
# COMPACT_ATOMS: atom_id res chain seq x y z
N MET A 1 -19.61 -23.81 -17.41
CA MET A 1 -18.42 -23.41 -18.18
C MET A 1 -17.98 -22.06 -17.64
N THR A 2 -16.76 -21.95 -17.15
CA THR A 2 -16.25 -20.70 -16.54
C THR A 2 -15.61 -19.85 -17.62
N ARG A 3 -15.99 -18.56 -17.69
CA ARG A 3 -15.48 -17.61 -18.68
C ARG A 3 -14.27 -16.88 -18.13
N ILE A 4 -13.13 -17.07 -18.78
CA ILE A 4 -11.83 -16.51 -18.41
C ILE A 4 -11.47 -15.40 -19.39
N LEU A 5 -11.12 -14.23 -18.87
CA LEU A 5 -10.55 -13.14 -19.64
C LEU A 5 -9.06 -13.03 -19.32
N ILE A 6 -8.20 -13.21 -20.32
CA ILE A 6 -6.76 -12.99 -20.18
C ILE A 6 -6.42 -11.60 -20.72
N LEU A 7 -5.77 -10.78 -19.91
CA LEU A 7 -5.33 -9.44 -20.27
C LEU A 7 -3.81 -9.43 -20.46
N THR A 8 -3.36 -8.93 -21.62
CA THR A 8 -1.94 -8.88 -21.95
C THR A 8 -1.61 -7.66 -22.81
N TYR A 9 -0.35 -7.25 -22.79
CA TYR A 9 0.13 -6.05 -23.49
C TYR A 9 1.20 -6.45 -24.50
N ALA A 10 1.26 -5.75 -25.64
CA ALA A 10 2.39 -5.85 -26.57
C ALA A 10 3.20 -4.54 -26.53
N PRO A 11 4.16 -4.39 -25.60
CA PRO A 11 5.05 -3.23 -25.59
C PRO A 11 5.96 -3.26 -26.82
N GLN A 12 6.05 -2.13 -27.51
CA GLN A 12 7.19 -1.83 -28.38
C GLN A 12 7.45 -2.90 -29.45
N GLN A 13 6.39 -3.41 -30.09
CA GLN A 13 6.45 -4.49 -31.08
C GLN A 13 6.94 -5.85 -30.54
N THR A 14 7.32 -5.98 -29.26
CA THR A 14 7.72 -7.26 -28.68
C THR A 14 6.52 -8.19 -28.53
N LEU A 15 6.64 -9.40 -29.08
CA LEU A 15 5.57 -10.39 -29.13
C LEU A 15 5.63 -11.41 -27.98
N GLY A 16 6.55 -11.25 -27.03
CA GLY A 16 6.78 -12.18 -25.93
C GLY A 16 5.55 -12.36 -25.05
N ASP A 17 5.03 -11.27 -24.50
CA ASP A 17 3.82 -11.24 -23.66
C ASP A 17 2.57 -11.83 -24.35
N PRO A 18 2.17 -11.35 -25.55
CA PRO A 18 1.01 -11.91 -26.24
C PRO A 18 1.24 -13.36 -26.69
N SER A 19 2.48 -13.78 -26.98
CA SER A 19 2.81 -15.18 -27.27
C SER A 19 2.59 -16.05 -26.03
N ALA A 20 3.05 -15.61 -24.86
CA ALA A 20 2.84 -16.29 -23.60
C ALA A 20 1.33 -16.42 -23.29
N ALA A 21 0.56 -15.34 -23.47
CA ALA A 21 -0.89 -15.35 -23.28
C ALA A 21 -1.62 -16.29 -24.26
N ALA A 22 -1.17 -16.36 -25.52
CA ALA A 22 -1.69 -17.30 -26.50
C ALA A 22 -1.41 -18.76 -26.09
N LYS A 23 -0.22 -19.06 -25.55
CA LYS A 23 0.11 -20.39 -25.00
C LYS A 23 -0.81 -20.73 -23.82
N LEU A 24 -1.04 -19.79 -22.90
CA LEU A 24 -1.98 -19.98 -21.78
C LEU A 24 -3.42 -20.23 -22.26
N GLN A 25 -3.87 -19.51 -23.28
CA GLN A 25 -5.19 -19.72 -23.87
C GLN A 25 -5.32 -21.13 -24.46
N ALA A 26 -4.33 -21.57 -25.25
CA ALA A 26 -4.32 -22.89 -25.85
C ALA A 26 -4.32 -24.00 -24.78
N LEU A 27 -3.55 -23.84 -23.71
CA LEU A 27 -3.54 -24.74 -22.56
C LEU A 27 -4.94 -24.90 -21.94
N LEU A 28 -5.61 -23.77 -21.67
CA LEU A 28 -6.92 -23.76 -21.01
C LEU A 28 -8.03 -24.38 -21.88
N GLN A 29 -7.90 -24.30 -23.20
CA GLN A 29 -8.92 -24.79 -24.13
C GLN A 29 -8.67 -26.21 -24.65
N PHE A 30 -7.43 -26.56 -24.99
CA PHE A 30 -7.11 -27.78 -25.74
C PHE A 30 -6.37 -28.84 -24.94
N GLU A 31 -5.42 -28.43 -24.10
CA GLU A 31 -4.59 -29.35 -23.32
C GLU A 31 -5.20 -29.64 -21.93
N ASN A 32 -6.38 -29.10 -21.69
CA ASN A 32 -7.18 -29.39 -20.51
C ASN A 32 -7.71 -30.85 -20.57
N THR A 33 -7.51 -31.59 -19.48
CA THR A 33 -8.10 -32.93 -19.27
C THR A 33 -9.63 -32.96 -19.37
N ASN A 34 -10.30 -31.82 -19.21
CA ASN A 34 -11.75 -31.64 -19.35
C ASN A 34 -12.06 -30.57 -20.42
N PRO A 35 -12.05 -30.93 -21.72
CA PRO A 35 -12.38 -30.01 -22.79
C PRO A 35 -13.78 -29.37 -22.57
N GLY A 36 -13.86 -28.05 -22.67
CA GLY A 36 -15.11 -27.30 -22.42
C GLY A 36 -15.34 -26.86 -20.96
N GLU A 37 -14.40 -27.11 -20.05
CA GLU A 37 -14.45 -26.56 -18.68
C GLU A 37 -14.40 -25.02 -18.68
N PHE A 38 -13.55 -24.46 -19.55
CA PHE A 38 -13.27 -23.03 -19.65
C PHE A 38 -13.58 -22.46 -21.03
N THR A 39 -14.16 -21.25 -21.08
CA THR A 39 -14.18 -20.40 -22.28
C THR A 39 -13.16 -19.30 -22.07
N THR A 40 -12.14 -19.21 -22.93
CA THR A 40 -11.05 -18.24 -22.72
C THR A 40 -10.97 -17.23 -23.86
N LYS A 41 -11.05 -15.94 -23.52
CA LYS A 41 -10.80 -14.84 -24.45
C LYS A 41 -9.55 -14.07 -24.04
N VAL A 42 -8.66 -13.80 -25.00
CA VAL A 42 -7.46 -12.99 -24.76
C VAL A 42 -7.68 -11.57 -25.28
N VAL A 43 -7.39 -10.56 -24.48
CA VAL A 43 -7.41 -9.15 -24.87
C VAL A 43 -5.98 -8.65 -24.92
N VAL A 44 -5.57 -8.17 -26.08
CA VAL A 44 -4.23 -7.61 -26.29
C VAL A 44 -4.33 -6.11 -26.53
N GLN A 45 -3.65 -5.32 -25.71
CA GLN A 45 -3.42 -3.92 -26.00
C GLN A 45 -2.19 -3.79 -26.91
N VAL A 46 -2.36 -3.20 -28.10
CA VAL A 46 -1.31 -3.12 -29.12
C VAL A 46 -1.38 -1.80 -29.89
N LYS A 47 -0.24 -1.30 -30.39
CA LYS A 47 -0.27 -0.23 -31.40
C LYS A 47 -0.78 -0.79 -32.74
N LYS A 48 -1.37 0.07 -33.56
CA LYS A 48 -1.99 -0.35 -34.84
C LYS A 48 -1.02 -1.07 -35.78
N GLU A 49 0.24 -0.65 -35.79
CA GLU A 49 1.33 -1.26 -36.57
C GLU A 49 1.66 -2.71 -36.19
N ASP A 50 1.36 -3.12 -34.95
CA ASP A 50 1.69 -4.44 -34.40
C ASP A 50 0.53 -5.43 -34.46
N GLU A 51 -0.61 -5.03 -35.03
CA GLU A 51 -1.83 -5.83 -35.03
C GLU A 51 -1.66 -7.17 -35.76
N ALA A 52 -1.13 -7.14 -36.99
CA ALA A 52 -1.00 -8.35 -37.81
C ALA A 52 -0.01 -9.38 -37.21
N PRO A 53 1.19 -8.99 -36.73
CA PRO A 53 2.08 -9.89 -36.02
C PRO A 53 1.44 -10.52 -34.78
N VAL A 54 0.68 -9.76 -33.99
CA VAL A 54 -0.01 -10.27 -32.80
C VAL A 54 -1.10 -11.28 -33.16
N ARG A 55 -1.90 -11.02 -34.20
CA ARG A 55 -2.94 -11.97 -34.66
C ARG A 55 -2.35 -13.33 -35.06
N ASN A 56 -1.16 -13.34 -35.64
CA ASN A 56 -0.48 -14.56 -36.07
C ASN A 56 0.01 -15.46 -34.92
N LEU A 57 0.00 -14.98 -33.67
CA LEU A 57 0.41 -15.78 -32.51
C LEU A 57 -0.66 -16.80 -32.09
N PHE A 58 -1.93 -16.44 -32.28
CA PHE A 58 -3.09 -17.21 -31.82
C PHE A 58 -3.45 -18.33 -32.80
N HIS A 59 -3.89 -19.47 -32.26
CA HIS A 59 -4.39 -20.58 -33.10
C HIS A 59 -5.70 -20.19 -33.79
N ALA A 60 -5.91 -20.69 -35.01
CA ALA A 60 -7.15 -20.48 -35.73
C ALA A 60 -8.36 -20.95 -34.92
N GLY A 61 -9.39 -20.11 -34.81
CA GLY A 61 -10.60 -20.40 -34.03
C GLY A 61 -10.52 -20.06 -32.53
N LEU A 62 -9.36 -19.60 -32.03
CA LEU A 62 -9.26 -19.07 -30.66
C LEU A 62 -9.71 -17.60 -30.58
N ASP A 63 -10.65 -17.33 -29.67
CA ASP A 63 -11.19 -15.99 -29.44
C ASP A 63 -10.14 -15.04 -28.86
N HIS A 64 -9.79 -13.99 -29.61
CA HIS A 64 -8.93 -12.92 -29.15
C HIS A 64 -9.46 -11.57 -29.59
N GLU A 65 -9.16 -10.54 -28.83
CA GLU A 65 -9.58 -9.17 -29.06
C GLU A 65 -8.38 -8.23 -29.05
N ILE A 66 -8.39 -7.26 -29.96
CA ILE A 66 -7.35 -6.24 -30.02
C ILE A 66 -7.94 -4.88 -29.63
N ILE A 67 -7.23 -4.17 -28.76
CA ILE A 67 -7.56 -2.81 -28.34
C ILE A 67 -6.35 -1.89 -28.54
N HIS A 68 -6.53 -0.80 -29.29
CA HIS A 68 -5.40 0.09 -29.61
C HIS A 68 -5.13 1.17 -28.56
N ASN A 69 -6.16 1.62 -27.85
CA ASN A 69 -6.02 2.66 -26.84
C ASN A 69 -6.98 2.40 -25.67
N LEU A 70 -6.45 1.86 -24.57
CA LEU A 70 -7.21 1.61 -23.34
C LEU A 70 -7.57 2.89 -22.57
N HIS A 71 -6.95 4.03 -22.90
CA HIS A 71 -7.23 5.30 -22.23
C HIS A 71 -8.31 6.10 -22.95
N ALA A 72 -8.65 5.73 -24.19
CA ALA A 72 -9.76 6.34 -24.92
C ALA A 72 -11.09 5.67 -24.54
N GLU A 73 -12.18 6.46 -24.54
CA GLU A 73 -13.54 6.00 -24.21
C GLU A 73 -13.95 4.72 -24.95
N PRO A 74 -13.72 4.55 -26.27
CA PRO A 74 -14.11 3.32 -26.98
C PRO A 74 -13.36 2.08 -26.46
N GLY A 75 -12.08 2.23 -26.12
CA GLY A 75 -11.28 1.13 -25.58
C GLY A 75 -11.71 0.75 -24.16
N GLN A 76 -11.99 1.74 -23.30
CA GLN A 76 -12.49 1.51 -21.94
C GLN A 76 -13.86 0.84 -21.96
N LYS A 77 -14.79 1.32 -22.80
CA LYS A 77 -16.12 0.74 -22.92
C LYS A 77 -16.04 -0.73 -23.35
N LYS A 78 -15.24 -1.02 -24.37
CA LYS A 78 -15.03 -2.38 -24.86
C LYS A 78 -14.42 -3.30 -23.80
N LEU A 79 -13.40 -2.83 -23.08
CA LEU A 79 -12.82 -3.60 -21.98
C LEU A 79 -13.86 -3.85 -20.86
N SER A 80 -14.64 -2.84 -20.49
CA SER A 80 -15.70 -2.94 -19.47
C SER A 80 -16.74 -4.00 -19.85
N GLU A 81 -17.21 -4.00 -21.11
CA GLU A 81 -18.13 -5.03 -21.62
C GLU A 81 -17.53 -6.43 -21.49
N LEU A 82 -16.27 -6.62 -21.89
CA LEU A 82 -15.59 -7.92 -21.78
C LEU A 82 -15.39 -8.37 -20.33
N VAL A 83 -15.00 -7.46 -19.43
CA VAL A 83 -14.86 -7.74 -18.00
C VAL A 83 -16.21 -8.16 -17.40
N SER A 84 -17.29 -7.47 -17.76
CA SER A 84 -18.64 -7.78 -17.24
C SER A 84 -19.09 -9.22 -17.59
N LEU A 85 -18.69 -9.70 -18.76
CA LEU A 85 -18.99 -11.04 -19.28
C LEU A 85 -18.06 -12.13 -18.75
N SER A 86 -16.98 -11.78 -18.07
CA SER A 86 -16.03 -12.74 -17.51
C SER A 86 -16.41 -13.16 -16.09
N ASP A 87 -16.02 -14.37 -15.71
CA ASP A 87 -16.17 -14.88 -14.35
C ASP A 87 -14.86 -14.71 -13.55
N VAL A 88 -13.70 -14.73 -14.24
CA VAL A 88 -12.37 -14.48 -13.68
C VAL A 88 -11.50 -13.73 -14.69
N VAL A 89 -10.64 -12.84 -14.19
CA VAL A 89 -9.65 -12.11 -14.99
C VAL A 89 -8.25 -12.60 -14.63
N ILE A 90 -7.47 -12.94 -15.64
CA ILE A 90 -6.05 -13.31 -15.49
C ILE A 90 -5.22 -12.25 -16.20
N ILE A 91 -4.21 -11.71 -15.52
CA ILE A 91 -3.24 -10.78 -16.12
C ILE A 91 -1.93 -11.53 -16.29
N TYR A 92 -1.50 -11.69 -17.54
CA TYR A 92 -0.42 -12.61 -17.90
C TYR A 92 0.36 -12.14 -19.14
N PRO A 93 1.70 -12.33 -19.20
CA PRO A 93 2.58 -12.93 -18.17
C PRO A 93 3.04 -11.95 -17.09
N ALA A 94 2.83 -10.66 -17.31
CA ALA A 94 3.27 -9.58 -16.45
C ALA A 94 2.10 -8.62 -16.14
N PRO A 95 2.15 -7.83 -15.06
CA PRO A 95 1.09 -6.88 -14.71
C PRO A 95 1.13 -5.61 -15.58
N HIS A 96 1.86 -5.56 -16.69
CA HIS A 96 2.02 -4.36 -17.53
C HIS A 96 0.68 -3.80 -18.07
N PHE A 97 -0.35 -4.64 -18.17
CA PHE A 97 -1.69 -4.22 -18.56
C PHE A 97 -2.45 -3.47 -17.44
N LEU A 98 -2.03 -3.62 -16.17
CA LEU A 98 -2.63 -2.94 -15.01
C LEU A 98 -2.19 -1.48 -14.95
N THR A 99 -2.88 -0.64 -15.71
CA THR A 99 -2.84 0.81 -15.47
C THR A 99 -3.88 1.20 -14.41
N GLN A 100 -3.73 2.36 -13.77
CA GLN A 100 -4.69 2.82 -12.75
C GLN A 100 -6.16 2.77 -13.23
N PRO A 101 -6.52 3.22 -14.44
CA PRO A 101 -7.90 3.11 -14.94
C PRO A 101 -8.39 1.67 -15.07
N VAL A 102 -7.51 0.75 -15.49
CA VAL A 102 -7.85 -0.68 -15.60
C VAL A 102 -8.03 -1.28 -14.21
N ALA A 103 -7.17 -0.94 -13.26
CA ALA A 103 -7.28 -1.44 -11.90
C ALA A 103 -8.58 -0.97 -11.23
N THR A 104 -8.95 0.31 -11.40
CA THR A 104 -10.24 0.85 -10.94
C THR A 104 -11.43 0.15 -11.60
N LEU A 105 -11.37 -0.10 -12.91
CA LEU A 105 -12.42 -0.85 -13.62
C LEU A 105 -12.61 -2.26 -13.05
N LEU A 106 -11.50 -2.99 -12.84
CA LEU A 106 -11.54 -4.35 -12.31
C LEU A 106 -12.02 -4.39 -10.85
N ALA A 107 -11.60 -3.43 -10.03
CA ALA A 107 -12.05 -3.27 -8.65
C ALA A 107 -13.57 -3.04 -8.60
N ASN A 108 -14.08 -2.12 -9.43
CA ASN A 108 -15.51 -1.81 -9.50
C ASN A 108 -16.35 -2.98 -10.03
N ALA A 109 -15.80 -3.76 -10.96
CA ALA A 109 -16.47 -4.95 -11.49
C ALA A 109 -16.51 -6.11 -10.47
N LYS A 110 -15.72 -6.02 -9.39
CA LYS A 110 -15.60 -7.03 -8.33
C LYS A 110 -15.35 -8.44 -8.87
N LYS A 111 -14.55 -8.54 -9.92
CA LYS A 111 -14.17 -9.82 -10.51
C LYS A 111 -12.93 -10.35 -9.82
N PRO A 112 -12.86 -11.67 -9.53
CA PRO A 112 -11.62 -12.29 -9.08
C PRO A 112 -10.50 -12.03 -10.08
N VAL A 113 -9.37 -11.53 -9.60
CA VAL A 113 -8.19 -11.23 -10.42
C VAL A 113 -7.00 -12.07 -9.98
N ILE A 114 -6.42 -12.80 -10.93
CA ILE A 114 -5.13 -13.48 -10.76
C ILE A 114 -4.10 -12.74 -11.61
N ALA A 115 -3.09 -12.16 -10.97
CA ALA A 115 -2.01 -11.46 -11.66
C ALA A 115 -0.72 -12.27 -11.59
N PHE A 116 -0.04 -12.39 -12.73
CA PHE A 116 1.26 -13.07 -12.78
C PHE A 116 2.42 -12.09 -12.66
N THR A 117 3.49 -12.59 -12.06
CA THR A 117 4.79 -11.96 -12.06
C THR A 117 5.68 -12.72 -13.02
N GLU A 118 6.24 -11.99 -13.99
CA GLU A 118 6.95 -12.57 -15.12
C GLU A 118 8.30 -13.18 -14.68
N TYR A 119 8.37 -14.51 -14.60
CA TYR A 119 9.60 -15.30 -14.47
C TYR A 119 10.57 -14.77 -13.40
N ASP A 120 10.19 -14.86 -12.12
CA ASP A 120 10.99 -14.38 -10.98
C ASP A 120 11.48 -12.93 -11.19
N TYR A 121 10.61 -12.06 -11.72
CA TYR A 121 10.88 -10.64 -11.94
C TYR A 121 11.44 -9.99 -10.67
N ASP A 122 12.51 -9.21 -10.82
CA ASP A 122 13.08 -8.44 -9.71
C ASP A 122 12.21 -7.22 -9.40
N ILE A 123 11.22 -7.41 -8.52
CA ILE A 123 10.27 -6.38 -8.13
C ILE A 123 10.93 -5.18 -7.44
N GLU A 124 12.09 -5.36 -6.80
CA GLU A 124 12.86 -4.24 -6.22
C GLU A 124 13.39 -3.31 -7.32
N TYR A 125 13.75 -3.87 -8.47
CA TYR A 125 14.14 -3.08 -9.64
C TYR A 125 12.98 -2.21 -10.15
N GLN A 126 11.76 -2.75 -10.22
CA GLN A 126 10.55 -1.99 -10.62
C GLN A 126 10.33 -0.81 -9.67
N HIS A 127 10.33 -1.08 -8.37
CA HIS A 127 10.17 -0.06 -7.33
C HIS A 127 11.22 1.05 -7.40
N THR A 128 12.47 0.68 -7.66
CA THR A 128 13.58 1.63 -7.74
C THR A 128 13.54 2.47 -9.02
N SER A 129 13.11 1.88 -10.14
CA SER A 129 13.24 2.49 -11.47
C SER A 129 11.96 3.15 -11.97
N GLN A 130 10.79 2.62 -11.59
CA GLN A 130 9.48 3.00 -12.13
C GLN A 130 8.42 3.27 -11.04
N GLY A 131 8.70 2.95 -9.77
CA GLY A 131 7.77 3.13 -8.65
C GLY A 131 6.95 1.89 -8.35
N SER A 132 5.86 2.05 -7.60
CA SER A 132 5.01 0.94 -7.17
C SER A 132 4.28 0.28 -8.33
N VAL A 133 3.98 -1.02 -8.17
CA VAL A 133 3.14 -1.75 -9.12
C VAL A 133 1.68 -1.40 -8.84
N THR A 134 0.92 -1.11 -9.88
CA THR A 134 -0.53 -0.94 -9.76
C THR A 134 -1.17 -2.30 -9.46
N VAL A 135 -1.99 -2.34 -8.40
CA VAL A 135 -2.65 -3.56 -7.92
C VAL A 135 -4.16 -3.37 -7.92
N VAL A 136 -4.90 -4.46 -8.17
CA VAL A 136 -6.36 -4.48 -8.01
C VAL A 136 -6.67 -4.95 -6.58
N PRO A 137 -7.51 -4.24 -5.80
CA PRO A 137 -7.97 -4.73 -4.51
C PRO A 137 -8.48 -6.17 -4.59
N GLY A 138 -7.98 -7.01 -3.70
CA GLY A 138 -8.28 -8.44 -3.63
C GLY A 138 -7.55 -9.35 -4.63
N SER A 139 -6.70 -8.83 -5.53
CA SER A 139 -6.00 -9.67 -6.50
C SER A 139 -5.02 -10.66 -5.85
N LEU A 140 -4.89 -11.83 -6.44
CA LEU A 140 -3.90 -12.84 -6.07
C LEU A 140 -2.69 -12.74 -7.01
N PHE A 141 -1.49 -12.56 -6.46
CA PHE A 141 -0.25 -12.67 -7.23
C PHE A 141 0.28 -14.10 -7.25
N LEU A 142 0.63 -14.58 -8.44
CA LEU A 142 1.30 -15.85 -8.68
C LEU A 142 2.65 -15.59 -9.36
N SER A 143 3.69 -16.25 -8.88
CA SER A 143 5.00 -16.18 -9.52
C SER A 143 5.16 -17.27 -10.57
N SER A 144 5.62 -16.89 -11.76
CA SER A 144 6.19 -17.83 -12.74
C SER A 144 7.71 -17.78 -12.65
N GLY A 145 8.43 -18.79 -13.18
CA GLY A 145 9.90 -18.83 -13.12
C GLY A 145 10.47 -20.17 -12.67
N ILE A 146 11.77 -20.19 -12.37
CA ILE A 146 12.53 -21.40 -12.01
C ILE A 146 12.72 -21.52 -10.49
N GLY A 147 12.44 -20.45 -9.74
CA GLY A 147 12.51 -20.44 -8.29
C GLY A 147 11.58 -21.47 -7.64
N SER A 148 11.96 -21.93 -6.44
CA SER A 148 11.20 -22.95 -5.68
C SER A 148 9.80 -22.52 -5.24
N ARG A 149 9.49 -21.21 -5.31
CA ARG A 149 8.17 -20.63 -5.01
C ARG A 149 7.36 -20.30 -6.26
N SER A 150 7.92 -20.54 -7.44
CA SER A 150 7.30 -20.23 -8.72
C SER A 150 6.54 -21.43 -9.26
N LEU A 151 5.48 -21.17 -10.02
CA LEU A 151 4.66 -22.19 -10.66
C LEU A 151 5.36 -22.88 -11.83
N GLY A 152 6.45 -22.29 -12.33
CA GLY A 152 7.22 -22.83 -13.42
C GLY A 152 7.31 -21.93 -14.64
N ILE A 153 7.92 -22.52 -15.66
CA ILE A 153 8.09 -21.96 -16.99
C ILE A 153 7.44 -22.89 -18.01
N TYR A 154 7.25 -22.43 -19.24
CA TYR A 154 6.76 -23.30 -20.31
C TYR A 154 7.86 -24.25 -20.77
N ILE A 155 7.70 -25.54 -20.51
CA ILE A 155 8.53 -26.59 -21.11
C ILE A 155 7.67 -27.39 -22.08
N GLU A 156 7.88 -27.15 -23.37
CA GLU A 156 7.14 -27.76 -24.46
C GLU A 156 7.76 -29.10 -24.87
N ARG A 157 6.91 -30.03 -25.32
CA ARG A 157 7.34 -31.28 -25.94
C ARG A 157 7.11 -31.19 -27.44
N PHE A 158 8.19 -31.26 -28.19
CA PHE A 158 8.17 -31.17 -29.63
C PHE A 158 8.23 -32.56 -30.27
N ASN A 159 7.15 -32.96 -30.94
CA ASN A 159 7.03 -34.28 -31.57
C ASN A 159 7.55 -34.32 -33.01
N GLU A 160 7.54 -33.18 -33.70
CA GLU A 160 7.97 -33.04 -35.09
C GLU A 160 8.89 -31.82 -35.25
N PRO A 161 9.93 -31.87 -36.10
CA PRO A 161 10.79 -30.72 -36.38
C PRO A 161 10.02 -29.51 -36.91
N ALA A 162 10.41 -28.30 -36.51
CA ALA A 162 9.77 -27.10 -37.00
C ALA A 162 10.16 -26.79 -38.46
N GLN A 163 9.20 -26.28 -39.23
CA GLN A 163 9.43 -25.81 -40.61
C GLN A 163 9.42 -24.29 -40.68
N MET A 164 10.37 -23.73 -41.44
CA MET A 164 10.38 -22.28 -41.72
C MET A 164 9.31 -21.90 -42.73
N GLN A 165 8.66 -20.76 -42.51
CA GLN A 165 7.73 -20.18 -43.46
C GLN A 165 8.47 -19.68 -44.71
N ALA A 166 7.89 -19.87 -45.89
CA ALA A 166 8.50 -19.44 -47.15
C ALA A 166 8.81 -17.93 -47.19
N THR A 167 7.92 -17.12 -46.61
CA THR A 167 8.08 -15.66 -46.51
C THR A 167 9.22 -15.24 -45.58
N ASP A 168 9.55 -16.06 -44.58
CA ASP A 168 10.67 -15.82 -43.67
C ASP A 168 11.98 -16.34 -44.25
N LEU A 169 11.94 -17.48 -44.94
CA LEU A 169 13.09 -18.04 -45.64
C LEU A 169 13.68 -17.04 -46.66
N ALA A 170 12.82 -16.27 -47.34
CA ALA A 170 13.23 -15.23 -48.27
C ALA A 170 14.00 -14.06 -47.63
N LYS A 171 13.87 -13.85 -46.31
CA LYS A 171 14.60 -12.82 -45.55
C LYS A 171 15.96 -13.32 -45.05
N LEU A 172 16.21 -14.62 -45.15
CA LEU A 172 17.41 -15.27 -44.65
C LEU A 172 18.36 -15.54 -45.81
N PRO A 173 19.69 -15.53 -45.59
CA PRO A 173 20.60 -15.80 -46.69
C PRO A 173 20.46 -17.24 -47.18
N ALA A 174 20.36 -17.45 -48.49
CA ALA A 174 19.96 -18.71 -49.14
C ALA A 174 20.82 -19.93 -48.75
N ASP A 175 22.03 -19.68 -48.27
CA ASP A 175 23.06 -20.64 -47.91
C ASP A 175 23.09 -20.96 -46.39
N LEU A 176 22.03 -20.61 -45.65
CA LEU A 176 21.97 -20.66 -44.19
C LEU A 176 22.37 -21.99 -43.55
N PHE A 177 21.89 -23.11 -44.09
CA PHE A 177 22.18 -24.45 -43.55
C PHE A 177 23.25 -25.21 -44.35
N SER A 178 24.11 -24.53 -45.10
CA SER A 178 25.16 -25.22 -45.85
C SER A 178 26.16 -25.89 -44.88
N ALA A 179 26.66 -27.08 -45.25
CA ALA A 179 27.52 -27.92 -44.40
C ALA A 179 28.85 -27.29 -43.94
N ASN A 180 29.28 -26.19 -44.55
CA ASN A 180 30.52 -25.49 -44.21
C ASN A 180 30.36 -24.47 -43.06
N ARG A 181 29.20 -24.41 -42.39
CA ARG A 181 28.82 -23.29 -41.50
C ARG A 181 28.42 -23.76 -40.12
N GLU A 182 28.75 -22.92 -39.14
CA GLU A 182 28.30 -23.08 -37.76
C GLU A 182 27.24 -22.02 -37.49
N LEU A 183 26.01 -22.48 -37.24
CA LEU A 183 24.89 -21.61 -36.95
C LEU A 183 24.76 -21.45 -35.45
N TYR A 184 24.97 -20.25 -34.94
CA TYR A 184 24.67 -19.89 -33.56
C TYR A 184 23.37 -19.07 -33.52
N PHE A 185 22.57 -19.29 -32.49
CA PHE A 185 21.32 -18.56 -32.30
C PHE A 185 21.48 -17.57 -31.15
N GLY A 186 21.11 -16.32 -31.41
CA GLY A 186 21.20 -15.24 -30.43
C GLY A 186 19.97 -14.35 -30.45
N TYR A 187 19.12 -14.46 -29.45
CA TYR A 187 18.03 -13.51 -29.22
C TYR A 187 18.52 -12.44 -28.24
N PHE A 188 18.80 -11.23 -28.72
CA PHE A 188 19.28 -10.13 -27.87
C PHE A 188 18.58 -8.80 -28.14
N ASN A 189 18.02 -8.23 -27.07
CA ASN A 189 17.34 -6.93 -27.07
C ASN A 189 18.30 -5.73 -26.93
N LYS A 190 19.51 -5.94 -26.40
CA LYS A 190 20.55 -4.92 -26.22
C LYS A 190 21.90 -5.44 -26.65
N LEU A 191 22.63 -4.63 -27.41
CA LEU A 191 23.94 -5.01 -27.98
C LEU A 191 25.08 -5.06 -26.95
N PHE A 192 24.87 -4.52 -25.74
CA PHE A 192 25.97 -4.35 -24.78
C PHE A 192 25.62 -4.59 -23.30
N ASN A 193 24.50 -4.09 -22.81
CA ASN A 193 24.23 -4.09 -21.36
C ASN A 193 23.65 -5.43 -20.88
N SER A 194 24.25 -5.97 -19.82
CA SER A 194 23.81 -7.19 -19.13
C SER A 194 24.17 -7.10 -17.66
N HIS A 195 23.35 -7.70 -16.79
CA HIS A 195 23.70 -7.94 -15.40
C HIS A 195 24.78 -9.03 -15.29
N THR A 196 24.72 -10.05 -16.14
CA THR A 196 25.68 -11.16 -16.20
C THR A 196 26.84 -10.83 -17.15
N GLY A 197 27.80 -11.74 -17.28
CA GLY A 197 28.83 -11.74 -18.33
C GLY A 197 28.31 -12.17 -19.71
N ALA A 198 27.02 -12.49 -19.86
CA ALA A 198 26.45 -12.81 -21.17
C ALA A 198 26.11 -11.54 -21.94
N THR A 199 26.96 -11.16 -22.89
CA THR A 199 26.72 -10.06 -23.84
C THR A 199 26.88 -10.57 -25.28
N PRO A 200 26.28 -9.90 -26.28
CA PRO A 200 26.46 -10.27 -27.68
C PRO A 200 27.94 -10.33 -28.11
N ALA A 201 28.76 -9.35 -27.73
CA ALA A 201 30.21 -9.35 -28.05
C ALA A 201 30.95 -10.58 -27.49
N ARG A 202 30.60 -11.01 -26.28
CA ARG A 202 31.21 -12.18 -25.64
C ARG A 202 30.71 -13.48 -26.22
N PHE A 203 29.44 -13.54 -26.62
CA PHE A 203 28.88 -14.70 -27.33
C PHE A 203 29.48 -14.84 -28.73
N ILE A 204 29.70 -13.71 -29.43
CA ILE A 204 30.47 -13.64 -30.66
C ILE A 204 31.86 -14.24 -30.45
N ALA A 205 32.62 -13.71 -29.50
CA ALA A 205 33.96 -14.20 -29.22
C ALA A 205 33.98 -15.70 -28.83
N PHE A 206 32.95 -16.15 -28.11
CA PHE A 206 32.76 -17.56 -27.74
C PHE A 206 32.55 -18.44 -28.97
N ALA A 207 31.67 -18.04 -29.89
CA ALA A 207 31.40 -18.77 -31.13
C ALA A 207 32.63 -18.80 -32.06
N ILE A 208 33.39 -17.70 -32.12
CA ILE A 208 34.64 -17.66 -32.88
C ILE A 208 35.67 -18.65 -32.31
N LEU A 209 35.94 -18.58 -31.01
CA LEU A 209 36.96 -19.39 -30.34
C LEU A 209 36.60 -20.88 -30.24
N GLY A 210 35.32 -21.22 -30.11
CA GLY A 210 34.84 -22.60 -29.99
C GLY A 210 34.84 -23.39 -31.30
N SER A 211 35.17 -22.74 -32.42
CA SER A 211 35.28 -23.40 -33.71
C SER A 211 36.70 -23.87 -33.99
N LYS A 212 36.84 -25.04 -34.61
CA LYS A 212 38.14 -25.64 -34.97
C LYS A 212 38.75 -25.11 -36.27
N LYS A 213 38.16 -24.08 -36.89
CA LYS A 213 38.56 -23.50 -38.18
C LYS A 213 39.10 -22.05 -38.02
N ARG A 214 40.11 -21.66 -38.81
CA ARG A 214 40.77 -20.33 -38.88
C ARG A 214 39.95 -19.34 -39.74
N GLU A 215 40.25 -18.06 -39.96
CA GLU A 215 40.89 -16.93 -39.21
C GLU A 215 40.06 -15.63 -39.44
N LEU A 216 38.99 -15.72 -40.26
CA LEU A 216 38.09 -14.64 -40.66
C LEU A 216 36.67 -15.04 -40.25
N ASP A 217 36.07 -14.29 -39.34
CA ASP A 217 34.74 -14.61 -38.80
C ASP A 217 33.71 -13.58 -39.27
N ILE A 218 32.70 -14.04 -40.01
CA ILE A 218 31.60 -13.20 -40.49
C ILE A 218 30.33 -13.47 -39.69
N ILE A 219 29.76 -12.39 -39.13
CA ILE A 219 28.63 -12.41 -38.23
C ILE A 219 27.50 -11.59 -38.84
N LEU A 220 26.30 -12.15 -38.91
CA LEU A 220 25.12 -11.51 -39.50
C LEU A 220 24.01 -11.34 -38.46
N PRO A 221 24.05 -10.32 -37.58
CA PRO A 221 22.88 -9.91 -36.82
C PRO A 221 21.77 -9.49 -37.77
N LEU A 222 20.79 -10.38 -37.93
CA LEU A 222 19.55 -10.07 -38.61
C LEU A 222 18.76 -9.14 -37.69
N HIS A 223 18.50 -7.90 -38.12
CA HIS A 223 17.45 -7.02 -37.59
C HIS A 223 17.57 -6.59 -36.11
N VAL A 224 17.70 -5.28 -35.91
CA VAL A 224 17.32 -4.62 -34.65
C VAL A 224 16.27 -3.57 -34.97
N LEU A 225 15.28 -3.43 -34.09
CA LEU A 225 14.19 -2.48 -34.26
C LEU A 225 14.72 -1.04 -34.47
N PRO A 226 14.27 -0.32 -35.51
CA PRO A 226 14.46 1.12 -35.57
C PRO A 226 13.47 1.78 -34.59
N GLN A 227 13.94 2.40 -33.52
CA GLN A 227 13.11 3.31 -32.73
C GLN A 227 13.86 4.62 -32.40
N SER A 228 13.10 5.71 -32.35
CA SER A 228 13.55 7.07 -32.04
C SER A 228 13.91 7.27 -30.56
N ASP A 229 13.45 6.38 -29.66
CA ASP A 229 13.60 6.49 -28.20
C ASP A 229 14.38 5.32 -27.57
N VAL A 230 15.33 4.71 -28.30
CA VAL A 230 16.14 3.62 -27.73
C VAL A 230 17.33 4.17 -26.95
N SER A 231 17.65 3.53 -25.83
CA SER A 231 18.92 3.74 -25.12
C SER A 231 20.08 3.69 -26.11
N SER A 232 21.07 4.57 -25.95
CA SER A 232 22.27 4.61 -26.80
C SER A 232 22.94 3.24 -26.97
N GLU A 233 22.80 2.37 -25.96
CA GLU A 233 23.29 0.99 -25.90
C GLU A 233 22.73 0.02 -26.95
N SER A 234 21.66 0.39 -27.66
CA SER A 234 21.04 -0.46 -28.70
C SER A 234 21.18 0.13 -30.11
N LYS A 235 21.92 1.24 -30.25
CA LYS A 235 22.20 1.88 -31.54
C LYS A 235 23.47 1.30 -32.15
N ALA A 236 23.58 1.33 -33.48
CA ALA A 236 24.74 0.83 -34.24
C ALA A 236 26.09 1.35 -33.71
N ALA A 237 26.14 2.59 -33.20
CA ALA A 237 27.33 3.20 -32.61
C ALA A 237 28.00 2.38 -31.49
N ILE A 238 27.26 1.49 -30.81
CA ILE A 238 27.82 0.62 -29.79
C ILE A 238 28.80 -0.42 -30.36
N LEU A 239 28.63 -0.79 -31.63
CA LEU A 239 29.52 -1.69 -32.37
C LEU A 239 30.91 -1.08 -32.56
N GLU A 240 31.04 0.24 -32.48
CA GLU A 240 32.30 0.98 -32.56
C GLU A 240 32.85 1.37 -31.18
N SER A 241 32.16 1.02 -30.10
CA SER A 241 32.58 1.41 -28.75
C SER A 241 33.87 0.69 -28.32
N PRO A 242 34.75 1.34 -27.54
CA PRO A 242 35.98 0.71 -27.05
C PRO A 242 35.73 -0.60 -26.28
N MET A 243 34.61 -0.68 -25.56
CA MET A 243 34.26 -1.87 -24.78
C MET A 243 33.83 -3.05 -25.66
N PHE A 244 33.11 -2.80 -26.76
CA PHE A 244 32.75 -3.85 -27.73
C PHE A 244 34.00 -4.34 -28.49
N ILE A 245 34.82 -3.40 -28.95
CA ILE A 245 36.10 -3.68 -29.65
C ILE A 245 37.03 -4.53 -28.78
N LYS A 246 37.12 -4.23 -27.48
CA LYS A 246 37.97 -4.96 -26.52
C LYS A 246 37.67 -6.46 -26.47
N GLU A 247 36.42 -6.88 -26.59
CA GLU A 247 36.07 -8.32 -26.57
C GLU A 247 36.50 -9.05 -27.85
N LEU A 248 36.73 -8.30 -28.94
CA LEU A 248 37.12 -8.83 -30.25
C LEU A 248 38.61 -8.63 -30.57
N GLU A 249 39.34 -7.83 -29.79
CA GLU A 249 40.73 -7.43 -30.09
C GLU A 249 41.75 -8.58 -30.14
N GLN A 250 41.40 -9.72 -29.55
CA GLN A 250 42.20 -10.93 -29.58
C GLN A 250 42.25 -11.57 -30.98
N PHE A 251 41.28 -11.27 -31.85
CA PHE A 251 41.19 -11.83 -33.19
C PHE A 251 42.00 -11.01 -34.20
N ASN A 252 42.37 -11.61 -35.33
CA ASN A 252 43.11 -10.92 -36.38
C ASN A 252 42.17 -10.07 -37.24
N GLN A 253 41.01 -10.64 -37.60
CA GLN A 253 39.98 -9.96 -38.35
C GLN A 253 38.59 -10.52 -38.01
N VAL A 254 37.61 -9.64 -37.76
CA VAL A 254 36.20 -9.99 -37.59
C VAL A 254 35.37 -9.11 -38.52
N GLN A 255 34.37 -9.68 -39.17
CA GLN A 255 33.43 -8.96 -40.01
C GLN A 255 32.01 -9.10 -39.47
N ILE A 256 31.28 -7.99 -39.44
CA ILE A 256 29.90 -7.97 -38.94
C ILE A 256 29.04 -7.24 -39.97
N ALA A 257 27.99 -7.89 -40.49
CA ALA A 257 26.93 -7.19 -41.21
C ALA A 257 25.74 -6.98 -40.28
N TYR A 258 25.38 -5.73 -40.05
CA TYR A 258 24.33 -5.32 -39.13
C TYR A 258 23.22 -4.60 -39.87
N SER A 259 22.02 -5.17 -39.87
CA SER A 259 20.85 -4.62 -40.56
C SER A 259 19.88 -3.96 -39.57
N PRO A 260 20.05 -2.68 -39.20
CA PRO A 260 19.07 -1.94 -38.39
C PRO A 260 17.72 -1.76 -39.09
N GLN A 261 17.68 -1.85 -40.43
CA GLN A 261 16.45 -1.91 -41.23
C GLN A 261 16.65 -2.88 -42.41
N PRO A 262 15.58 -3.47 -42.97
CA PRO A 262 15.67 -4.44 -44.07
C PRO A 262 16.50 -3.95 -45.26
N ASP A 263 16.48 -2.64 -45.52
CA ASP A 263 17.14 -2.01 -46.68
C ASP A 263 18.36 -1.15 -46.30
N ASN A 264 18.87 -1.27 -45.06
CA ASN A 264 19.96 -0.44 -44.56
C ASN A 264 20.96 -1.27 -43.75
N THR A 265 21.68 -2.17 -44.42
CA THR A 265 22.70 -3.02 -43.80
C THR A 265 24.04 -2.28 -43.76
N ILE A 266 24.66 -2.25 -42.58
CA ILE A 266 26.00 -1.72 -42.33
C ILE A 266 26.98 -2.88 -42.29
N TYR A 267 28.05 -2.81 -43.08
CA TYR A 267 29.09 -3.85 -43.11
C TYR A 267 30.35 -3.31 -42.43
N LEU A 268 30.77 -3.98 -41.36
CA LEU A 268 31.90 -3.56 -40.52
C LEU A 268 33.03 -4.58 -40.59
N ILE A 269 34.27 -4.09 -40.64
CA ILE A 269 35.49 -4.87 -40.47
C ILE A 269 36.24 -4.39 -39.23
N TYR A 270 36.57 -5.33 -38.34
CA TYR A 270 37.41 -5.14 -37.17
C TYR A 270 38.74 -5.83 -37.44
N GLN A 271 39.84 -5.09 -37.42
CA GLN A 271 41.15 -5.63 -37.78
C GLN A 271 42.29 -4.90 -37.06
N LYS A 272 43.41 -5.60 -36.87
CA LYS A 272 44.63 -4.99 -36.33
C LYS A 272 45.22 -4.01 -37.33
N LYS A 273 45.25 -2.72 -36.97
CA LYS A 273 46.00 -1.68 -37.68
C LYS A 273 47.15 -1.20 -36.77
N GLY A 274 48.35 -1.73 -36.98
CA GLY A 274 49.50 -1.49 -36.10
C GLY A 274 49.28 -2.09 -34.70
N ASN A 275 49.40 -1.28 -33.65
CA ASN A 275 49.20 -1.69 -32.25
C ASN A 275 47.73 -1.58 -31.77
N THR A 276 46.81 -1.15 -32.64
CA THR A 276 45.40 -0.88 -32.28
C THR A 276 44.46 -1.76 -33.09
N PHE A 277 43.46 -2.33 -32.43
CA PHE A 277 42.33 -2.99 -33.10
C PHE A 277 41.31 -1.92 -33.49
N ALA A 278 41.09 -1.74 -34.79
CA ALA A 278 40.27 -0.67 -35.34
C ALA A 278 39.08 -1.23 -36.12
N VAL A 279 37.95 -0.55 -36.02
CA VAL A 279 36.74 -0.80 -36.81
C VAL A 279 36.69 0.16 -37.99
N SER A 280 36.22 -0.31 -39.15
CA SER A 280 35.86 0.53 -40.29
C SER A 280 34.65 -0.05 -41.01
N GLU A 281 33.82 0.81 -41.58
CA GLU A 281 32.75 0.41 -42.50
C GLU A 281 33.35 0.05 -43.88
N ILE A 282 32.81 -1.00 -44.51
CA ILE A 282 33.20 -1.50 -45.85
C ILE A 282 31.96 -1.62 -46.74
N SER A 283 32.14 -1.75 -48.05
CA SER A 283 31.00 -1.96 -48.96
C SER A 283 30.46 -3.39 -48.90
N GLU A 284 29.22 -3.60 -49.37
CA GLU A 284 28.62 -4.94 -49.50
C GLU A 284 29.47 -5.83 -50.41
N GLU A 285 29.99 -5.29 -51.52
CA GLU A 285 30.85 -6.03 -52.44
C GLU A 285 32.17 -6.44 -51.78
N GLU A 286 32.78 -5.55 -50.99
CA GLU A 286 34.01 -5.84 -50.24
C GLU A 286 33.77 -6.91 -49.16
N PHE A 287 32.60 -6.90 -48.52
CA PHE A 287 32.20 -7.90 -47.55
C PHE A 287 31.97 -9.27 -48.21
N GLU A 288 31.20 -9.33 -49.30
CA GLU A 288 30.91 -10.58 -50.02
C GLU A 288 32.16 -11.19 -50.69
N ALA A 289 33.10 -10.36 -51.17
CA ALA A 289 34.39 -10.82 -51.68
C ALA A 289 35.22 -11.51 -50.59
N GLN A 290 35.26 -10.94 -49.38
CA GLN A 290 35.99 -11.53 -48.26
C GLN A 290 35.28 -12.77 -47.70
N LYS A 291 33.94 -12.78 -47.70
CA LYS A 291 33.12 -13.96 -47.40
C LYS A 291 33.39 -15.15 -48.30
N SER A 292 33.58 -14.90 -49.59
CA SER A 292 33.88 -15.95 -50.56
C SER A 292 35.25 -16.59 -50.33
N ASN A 293 36.17 -15.90 -49.64
CA ASN A 293 37.49 -16.37 -49.28
C ASN A 293 37.57 -16.97 -47.86
N ALA A 294 36.45 -16.99 -47.13
CA ALA A 294 36.41 -17.47 -45.76
C ALA A 294 36.22 -18.99 -45.72
N ASP A 295 37.10 -19.70 -45.01
CA ASP A 295 36.93 -21.12 -44.69
C ASP A 295 35.85 -21.36 -43.61
N LYS A 296 35.34 -20.27 -42.99
CA LYS A 296 34.44 -20.29 -41.82
C LYS A 296 33.41 -19.17 -41.87
N LEU A 297 32.17 -19.49 -41.53
CA LEU A 297 31.07 -18.53 -41.41
C LEU A 297 30.30 -18.78 -40.10
N VAL A 298 30.38 -17.85 -39.14
CA VAL A 298 29.71 -17.92 -37.83
C VAL A 298 28.47 -17.04 -37.85
N ARG A 299 27.31 -17.63 -38.11
CA ARG A 299 26.07 -16.85 -38.18
C ARG A 299 25.46 -16.73 -36.79
N ILE A 300 25.24 -15.51 -36.33
CA ILE A 300 24.44 -15.24 -35.12
C ILE A 300 23.16 -14.58 -35.55
N ILE A 301 22.06 -15.34 -35.52
CA ILE A 301 20.77 -14.83 -35.94
C ILE A 301 20.02 -14.23 -34.75
N ASN A 302 19.58 -12.98 -34.90
CA ASN A 302 18.49 -12.39 -34.13
C ASN A 302 17.20 -12.41 -34.99
N PRO A 303 16.29 -13.38 -34.82
CA PRO A 303 15.26 -13.64 -35.82
C PRO A 303 14.02 -12.73 -35.65
N PHE A 304 14.16 -11.47 -35.24
CA PHE A 304 13.00 -10.63 -34.96
C PHE A 304 12.68 -9.68 -36.14
N PRO A 305 11.44 -9.65 -36.69
CA PRO A 305 10.28 -10.52 -36.45
C PRO A 305 10.15 -11.64 -37.49
N LEU A 306 10.47 -12.88 -37.11
CA LEU A 306 10.13 -14.10 -37.85
C LEU A 306 8.93 -14.81 -37.18
N HIS A 307 8.22 -15.61 -37.97
CA HIS A 307 7.15 -16.47 -37.46
C HIS A 307 7.69 -17.47 -36.41
N LYS A 308 6.87 -17.83 -35.40
CA LYS A 308 7.27 -18.73 -34.30
C LYS A 308 7.90 -20.04 -34.76
N ASN A 309 7.31 -20.69 -35.77
CA ASN A 309 7.85 -21.93 -36.34
C ASN A 309 9.20 -21.70 -37.02
N SER A 310 9.40 -20.54 -37.65
CA SER A 310 10.68 -20.19 -38.27
C SER A 310 11.75 -19.96 -37.21
N MET A 311 11.44 -19.24 -36.13
CA MET A 311 12.35 -19.05 -34.98
C MET A 311 12.74 -20.39 -34.35
N ARG A 312 11.75 -21.27 -34.10
CA ARG A 312 11.99 -22.60 -33.56
C ARG A 312 12.87 -23.44 -34.48
N ALA A 313 12.62 -23.44 -35.79
CA ALA A 313 13.44 -24.17 -36.75
C ALA A 313 14.90 -23.69 -36.74
N LEU A 314 15.13 -22.39 -36.65
CA LEU A 314 16.48 -21.83 -36.53
C LEU A 314 17.18 -22.25 -35.23
N MET A 315 16.45 -22.24 -34.11
CA MET A 315 16.97 -22.67 -32.82
C MET A 315 17.27 -24.17 -32.80
N GLU A 316 16.40 -25.01 -33.37
CA GLU A 316 16.62 -26.45 -33.51
C GLU A 316 17.93 -26.76 -34.26
N ASN A 317 18.14 -26.10 -35.39
CA ASN A 317 19.28 -26.29 -36.28
C ASN A 317 20.56 -25.55 -35.83
N SER A 318 20.52 -24.75 -34.76
CA SER A 318 21.71 -24.08 -34.23
C SER A 318 22.59 -25.00 -33.40
N GLU A 319 23.83 -24.56 -33.16
CA GLU A 319 24.72 -25.10 -32.14
C GLU A 319 24.03 -25.17 -30.77
N PRO A 320 24.49 -26.05 -29.86
CA PRO A 320 23.83 -26.28 -28.59
C PRO A 320 23.77 -25.11 -27.63
N VAL A 321 24.67 -24.11 -27.76
CA VAL A 321 24.70 -22.94 -26.86
C VAL A 321 23.98 -21.78 -27.53
N ASN A 322 22.98 -21.23 -26.84
CA ASN A 322 22.13 -20.17 -27.37
C ASN A 322 22.19 -18.93 -26.47
N LEU A 323 22.41 -17.76 -27.07
CA LEU A 323 22.30 -16.47 -26.38
C LEU A 323 20.84 -16.04 -26.33
N LEU A 324 20.34 -15.69 -25.14
CA LEU A 324 18.93 -15.39 -24.91
C LEU A 324 18.78 -14.21 -23.96
N THR A 325 17.88 -13.27 -24.25
CA THR A 325 17.53 -12.13 -23.37
C THR A 325 16.13 -12.18 -22.78
N GLY A 326 15.20 -12.93 -23.38
CA GLY A 326 13.79 -12.93 -23.00
C GLY A 326 13.33 -14.25 -22.40
N ASP A 327 12.29 -14.19 -21.58
CA ASP A 327 11.78 -15.35 -20.84
C ASP A 327 11.16 -16.42 -21.73
N GLN A 328 10.47 -15.99 -22.80
CA GLN A 328 9.96 -16.91 -23.82
C GLN A 328 11.09 -17.59 -24.57
N SER A 329 12.11 -16.83 -24.98
CA SER A 329 13.28 -17.40 -25.67
C SER A 329 14.05 -18.38 -24.77
N PHE A 330 14.13 -18.11 -23.46
CA PHE A 330 14.67 -19.04 -22.46
C PHE A 330 13.87 -20.34 -22.42
N SER A 331 12.55 -20.23 -22.28
CA SER A 331 11.62 -21.36 -22.18
C SER A 331 11.71 -22.28 -23.41
N GLU A 332 11.73 -21.67 -24.61
CA GLU A 332 11.83 -22.38 -25.89
C GLU A 332 13.18 -23.08 -26.06
N ALA A 333 14.29 -22.41 -25.72
CA ALA A 333 15.62 -22.99 -25.79
C ALA A 333 15.78 -24.16 -24.83
N LEU A 334 15.31 -24.01 -23.58
CA LEU A 334 15.35 -25.11 -22.62
C LEU A 334 14.48 -26.28 -23.09
N SER A 335 13.30 -26.03 -23.67
CA SER A 335 12.44 -27.07 -24.27
C SER A 335 13.16 -27.89 -25.36
N LEU A 336 14.08 -27.26 -26.09
CA LEU A 336 14.96 -27.90 -27.08
C LEU A 336 16.28 -28.46 -26.50
N SER A 337 16.41 -28.50 -25.17
CA SER A 337 17.63 -28.92 -24.45
C SER A 337 18.88 -28.14 -24.86
N LYS A 338 18.72 -26.85 -25.20
CA LYS A 338 19.85 -25.96 -25.50
C LYS A 338 20.49 -25.45 -24.21
N ILE A 339 21.82 -25.36 -24.22
CA ILE A 339 22.63 -24.80 -23.14
C ILE A 339 22.45 -23.28 -23.17
N ILE A 340 22.03 -22.73 -22.04
CA ILE A 340 21.62 -21.34 -21.96
C ILE A 340 22.82 -20.42 -21.71
N PHE A 341 22.97 -19.38 -22.54
CA PHE A 341 23.86 -18.25 -22.34
C PHE A 341 23.00 -16.99 -22.12
N TYR A 342 22.50 -16.79 -20.89
CA TYR A 342 21.42 -15.82 -20.63
C TYR A 342 21.94 -14.42 -20.30
N GLN A 343 21.59 -13.46 -21.16
CA GLN A 343 21.81 -12.03 -20.94
C GLN A 343 20.73 -11.50 -20.00
N ALA A 344 20.95 -11.67 -18.68
CA ALA A 344 20.01 -11.18 -17.68
C ALA A 344 20.02 -9.65 -17.63
N MET A 345 18.87 -9.03 -17.78
CA MET A 345 18.72 -7.59 -17.55
C MET A 345 18.66 -7.29 -16.05
N GLY A 346 18.77 -6.00 -15.67
CA GLY A 346 18.73 -5.59 -14.26
C GLY A 346 17.48 -6.10 -13.51
N TRP A 347 16.34 -6.12 -14.20
CA TRP A 347 15.07 -6.66 -13.68
C TRP A 347 14.95 -8.20 -13.71
N LYS A 348 15.95 -8.91 -14.22
CA LYS A 348 16.01 -10.39 -14.26
C LYS A 348 17.11 -10.97 -13.38
N LYS A 349 17.65 -10.16 -12.46
CA LYS A 349 18.63 -10.62 -11.48
C LYS A 349 18.07 -11.75 -10.60
N SER A 350 16.85 -11.60 -10.10
CA SER A 350 16.17 -12.60 -9.28
C SER A 350 15.97 -13.93 -10.03
N PHE A 351 15.56 -13.88 -11.30
CA PHE A 351 15.50 -15.04 -12.18
C PHE A 351 16.85 -15.75 -12.35
N TYR A 352 17.92 -15.00 -12.63
CA TYR A 352 19.24 -15.62 -12.81
C TYR A 352 19.78 -16.25 -11.51
N ASN A 353 19.53 -15.63 -10.36
CA ASN A 353 19.85 -16.22 -9.06
C ASN A 353 19.08 -17.52 -8.82
N ALA A 354 17.78 -17.55 -9.18
CA ALA A 354 16.97 -18.75 -9.11
C ALA A 354 17.48 -19.86 -10.05
N LEU A 355 17.93 -19.49 -11.26
CA LEU A 355 18.57 -20.41 -12.20
C LEU A 355 19.85 -21.03 -11.63
N ILE A 356 20.73 -20.21 -11.04
CA ILE A 356 21.94 -20.70 -10.36
C ILE A 356 21.57 -21.67 -9.22
N ALA A 357 20.58 -21.32 -8.39
CA ALA A 357 20.14 -22.17 -7.29
C ALA A 357 19.57 -23.51 -7.77
N ALA A 358 18.67 -23.47 -8.77
CA ALA A 358 18.07 -24.68 -9.34
C ALA A 358 19.10 -25.59 -10.01
N SER A 359 20.17 -25.01 -10.56
CA SER A 359 21.23 -25.78 -11.21
C SER A 359 22.19 -26.51 -10.26
N GLN A 360 22.19 -26.23 -8.94
CA GLN A 360 23.21 -26.70 -7.99
C GLN A 360 23.46 -28.22 -7.98
N LYS A 361 22.43 -29.02 -8.28
CA LYS A 361 22.53 -30.48 -8.36
C LYS A 361 23.15 -31.01 -9.66
N TYR A 362 23.29 -30.16 -10.66
CA TYR A 362 23.94 -30.43 -11.93
C TYR A 362 25.29 -29.74 -11.94
N THR A 363 26.34 -30.45 -11.52
CA THR A 363 27.64 -29.85 -11.20
C THR A 363 28.23 -29.04 -12.35
N THR A 364 28.16 -29.57 -13.57
CA THR A 364 28.75 -28.93 -14.75
C THR A 364 27.93 -27.73 -15.20
N LEU A 365 26.60 -27.85 -15.21
CA LEU A 365 25.66 -26.81 -15.58
C LEU A 365 25.67 -25.65 -14.58
N HIS A 366 25.79 -25.95 -13.28
CA HIS A 366 25.96 -24.94 -12.23
C HIS A 366 27.24 -24.13 -12.44
N GLN A 367 28.36 -24.80 -12.70
CA GLN A 367 29.63 -24.15 -13.00
C GLN A 367 29.53 -23.27 -14.26
N TRP A 368 28.84 -23.75 -15.31
CA TRP A 368 28.59 -22.96 -16.51
C TRP A 368 27.85 -21.65 -16.18
N PHE A 369 26.74 -21.70 -15.44
CA PHE A 369 26.01 -20.49 -15.06
C PHE A 369 26.82 -19.57 -14.15
N GLY A 370 27.64 -20.11 -13.25
CA GLY A 370 28.58 -19.34 -12.44
C GLY A 370 29.63 -18.61 -13.29
N LEU A 371 30.22 -19.29 -14.28
CA LEU A 371 31.21 -18.70 -15.17
C LEU A 371 30.60 -17.61 -16.08
N VAL A 372 29.40 -17.84 -16.59
CA VAL A 372 28.66 -16.87 -17.42
C VAL A 372 28.19 -15.66 -16.60
N ASN A 373 27.90 -15.84 -15.31
CA ASN A 373 27.54 -14.74 -14.41
C ASN A 373 28.66 -13.68 -14.33
N GLU A 374 29.90 -14.15 -14.26
CA GLU A 374 31.06 -13.31 -13.98
C GLU A 374 31.57 -12.58 -15.23
N LYS A 375 31.38 -11.25 -15.25
CA LYS A 375 31.80 -10.39 -16.36
C LYS A 375 33.31 -10.41 -16.60
N SER A 376 34.08 -10.65 -15.54
CA SER A 376 35.55 -10.68 -15.58
C SER A 376 36.11 -12.00 -16.13
N THR A 377 35.32 -13.07 -16.19
CA THR A 377 35.79 -14.37 -16.71
C THR A 377 36.24 -14.19 -18.17
N PRO A 378 37.47 -14.57 -18.55
CA PRO A 378 37.90 -14.51 -19.95
C PRO A 378 37.05 -15.41 -20.85
N VAL A 379 36.69 -14.96 -22.06
CA VAL A 379 35.87 -15.76 -22.99
C VAL A 379 36.54 -17.10 -23.33
N LYS A 380 37.88 -17.11 -23.46
CA LYS A 380 38.64 -18.34 -23.67
C LYS A 380 38.40 -19.38 -22.56
N THR A 381 38.28 -18.95 -21.30
CA THR A 381 37.96 -19.85 -20.18
C THR A 381 36.57 -20.47 -20.33
N LEU A 382 35.58 -19.72 -20.84
CA LEU A 382 34.24 -20.25 -21.14
C LEU A 382 34.30 -21.33 -22.23
N VAL A 383 35.08 -21.08 -23.27
CA VAL A 383 35.26 -22.01 -24.40
C VAL A 383 35.98 -23.28 -23.95
N ASP A 384 37.12 -23.15 -23.28
CA ASP A 384 37.89 -24.29 -22.76
C ASP A 384 37.03 -25.15 -21.83
N PHE A 385 36.20 -24.52 -20.99
CA PHE A 385 35.24 -25.20 -20.13
C PHE A 385 34.16 -25.94 -20.95
N TYR A 386 33.55 -25.27 -21.93
CA TYR A 386 32.53 -25.86 -22.79
C TYR A 386 33.08 -27.06 -23.58
N GLU A 387 34.22 -26.92 -24.24
CA GLU A 387 34.83 -27.99 -25.03
C GLU A 387 35.16 -29.21 -24.19
N LYS A 388 35.77 -28.99 -23.01
CA LYS A 388 36.10 -30.06 -22.06
C LYS A 388 34.87 -30.80 -21.56
N ASN A 389 33.75 -30.10 -21.36
CA ASN A 389 32.59 -30.63 -20.66
C ASN A 389 31.31 -30.75 -21.53
N LYS A 390 31.40 -30.59 -22.86
CA LYS A 390 30.24 -30.50 -23.77
C LYS A 390 29.21 -31.62 -23.56
N THR A 391 29.65 -32.87 -23.50
CA THR A 391 28.77 -34.03 -23.31
C THR A 391 28.07 -34.00 -21.95
N ALA A 392 28.78 -33.61 -20.88
CA ALA A 392 28.21 -33.50 -19.54
C ALA A 392 27.19 -32.35 -19.48
N LEU A 393 27.51 -31.18 -20.05
CA LEU A 393 26.59 -30.04 -20.13
C LEU A 393 25.30 -30.39 -20.86
N LEU A 394 25.38 -31.07 -22.00
CA LEU A 394 24.21 -31.51 -22.76
C LEU A 394 23.34 -32.49 -21.95
N THR A 395 23.98 -33.44 -21.28
CA THR A 395 23.30 -34.45 -20.45
C THR A 395 22.59 -33.80 -19.27
N GLU A 396 23.29 -32.92 -18.56
CA GLU A 396 22.76 -32.17 -17.42
C GLU A 396 21.67 -31.18 -17.83
N THR A 397 21.81 -30.50 -18.97
CA THR A 397 20.77 -29.60 -19.53
C THR A 397 19.50 -30.38 -19.85
N LYS A 398 19.62 -31.55 -20.47
CA LYS A 398 18.46 -32.43 -20.73
C LYS A 398 17.84 -32.95 -19.45
N ALA A 399 18.64 -33.30 -18.44
CA ALA A 399 18.13 -33.68 -17.12
C ALA A 399 17.37 -32.53 -16.46
N PHE A 400 17.89 -31.30 -16.53
CA PHE A 400 17.25 -30.09 -16.04
C PHE A 400 15.94 -29.78 -16.78
N GLN A 401 15.92 -29.95 -18.11
CA GLN A 401 14.70 -29.82 -18.91
C GLN A 401 13.64 -30.85 -18.53
N ASN A 402 14.00 -32.13 -18.39
CA ASN A 402 13.07 -33.19 -18.01
C ASN A 402 12.46 -32.96 -16.63
N GLU A 403 13.28 -32.52 -15.67
CA GLU A 403 12.80 -32.19 -14.34
C GLU A 403 11.90 -30.95 -14.34
N SER A 404 12.31 -29.88 -15.04
CA SER A 404 11.48 -28.69 -15.21
C SER A 404 10.14 -29.02 -15.85
N ALA A 405 10.11 -29.96 -16.81
CA ALA A 405 8.88 -30.43 -17.43
C ALA A 405 7.96 -31.21 -16.48
N ALA A 406 8.53 -31.89 -15.48
CA ALA A 406 7.79 -32.72 -14.52
C ALA A 406 7.30 -31.91 -13.31
N ASP A 407 8.20 -31.12 -12.71
CA ASP A 407 7.98 -30.51 -11.40
C ASP A 407 7.72 -29.00 -11.49
N ASN A 408 8.26 -28.33 -12.52
CA ASN A 408 8.26 -26.88 -12.63
C ASN A 408 7.72 -26.38 -13.98
N ASN A 409 6.61 -26.96 -14.40
CA ASN A 409 5.97 -26.65 -15.67
C ASN A 409 4.70 -25.85 -15.45
N LEU A 410 4.68 -24.63 -15.96
CA LEU A 410 3.54 -23.73 -15.85
C LEU A 410 2.27 -24.33 -16.48
N LEU A 411 2.43 -25.17 -17.52
CA LEU A 411 1.32 -25.89 -18.17
C LEU A 411 0.51 -26.73 -17.17
N THR A 412 1.20 -27.45 -16.29
CA THR A 412 0.54 -28.37 -15.35
C THR A 412 0.16 -27.67 -14.06
N ASN A 413 1.07 -26.87 -13.51
CA ASN A 413 0.94 -26.33 -12.17
C ASN A 413 -0.15 -25.25 -12.09
N PHE A 414 -0.29 -24.41 -13.11
CA PHE A 414 -1.30 -23.34 -13.09
C PHE A 414 -2.73 -23.88 -13.15
N LEU A 415 -3.00 -24.92 -13.95
CA LEU A 415 -4.35 -25.50 -14.06
C LEU A 415 -4.87 -26.01 -12.72
N SER A 416 -3.99 -26.62 -11.90
CA SER A 416 -4.33 -27.07 -10.56
C SER A 416 -4.70 -25.90 -9.65
N VAL A 417 -3.89 -24.84 -9.65
CA VAL A 417 -4.12 -23.61 -8.87
C VAL A 417 -5.43 -22.94 -9.27
N LEU A 418 -5.67 -22.76 -10.57
CA LEU A 418 -6.88 -22.13 -11.08
C LEU A 418 -8.14 -22.91 -10.68
N ARG A 419 -8.13 -24.25 -10.83
CA ARG A 419 -9.27 -25.09 -10.42
C ARG A 419 -9.52 -25.05 -8.93
N HIS A 420 -8.46 -24.98 -8.12
CA HIS A 420 -8.59 -24.83 -6.68
C HIS A 420 -9.26 -23.49 -6.36
N PHE A 421 -8.69 -22.40 -6.87
CA PHE A 421 -9.19 -21.04 -6.68
C PHE A 421 -10.67 -20.86 -7.07
N LEU A 422 -11.08 -21.43 -8.20
CA LEU A 422 -12.46 -21.35 -8.69
C LEU A 422 -13.47 -22.15 -7.85
N LYS A 423 -13.01 -23.10 -7.03
CA LYS A 423 -13.86 -23.91 -6.12
C LYS A 423 -13.86 -23.39 -4.69
N GLU A 424 -12.94 -22.50 -4.35
CA GLU A 424 -12.82 -21.95 -3.00
C GLU A 424 -14.00 -21.05 -2.64
N SER A 425 -14.43 -21.12 -1.37
CA SER A 425 -15.35 -20.13 -0.82
C SER A 425 -14.67 -18.77 -0.67
N PRO A 426 -15.43 -17.66 -0.53
CA PRO A 426 -14.84 -16.33 -0.29
C PRO A 426 -13.86 -16.33 0.89
N TYR A 427 -14.19 -17.00 2.00
CA TYR A 427 -13.27 -17.16 3.13
C TYR A 427 -11.96 -17.86 2.75
N GLN A 428 -12.02 -18.94 1.97
CA GLN A 428 -10.81 -19.66 1.54
C GLN A 428 -9.95 -18.78 0.63
N GLN A 429 -10.56 -18.09 -0.33
CA GLN A 429 -9.87 -17.12 -1.18
C GLN A 429 -9.22 -16.02 -0.35
N PHE A 430 -9.90 -15.50 0.67
CA PHE A 430 -9.33 -14.50 1.59
C PHE A 430 -8.09 -15.04 2.32
N THR A 431 -8.13 -16.26 2.85
CA THR A 431 -6.97 -16.86 3.50
C THR A 431 -5.82 -17.09 2.52
N GLY A 432 -6.12 -17.48 1.28
CA GLY A 432 -5.15 -17.61 0.18
C GLY A 432 -4.50 -16.26 -0.15
N PHE A 433 -5.28 -15.19 -0.23
CA PHE A 433 -4.78 -13.82 -0.41
C PHE A 433 -3.83 -13.40 0.71
N ILE A 434 -4.20 -13.59 1.98
CA ILE A 434 -3.33 -13.24 3.12
C ILE A 434 -2.02 -14.05 3.08
N SER A 435 -2.07 -15.32 2.68
CA SER A 435 -0.86 -16.13 2.46
C SER A 435 0.01 -15.57 1.34
N SER A 436 -0.58 -15.23 0.19
CA SER A 436 0.12 -14.62 -0.93
C SER A 436 0.77 -13.29 -0.54
N LEU A 437 0.06 -12.44 0.20
CA LEU A 437 0.58 -11.15 0.66
C LEU A 437 1.83 -11.30 1.54
N LYS A 438 1.88 -12.33 2.40
CA LYS A 438 3.09 -12.65 3.19
C LYS A 438 4.24 -13.17 2.35
N GLN A 439 3.94 -13.98 1.34
CA GLN A 439 4.96 -14.59 0.48
C GLN A 439 5.56 -13.57 -0.50
N HIS A 440 4.76 -12.57 -0.89
CA HIS A 440 5.02 -11.64 -1.98
C HIS A 440 4.76 -10.17 -1.60
N PRO A 441 5.23 -9.67 -0.44
CA PRO A 441 4.82 -8.35 0.09
C PRO A 441 5.19 -7.18 -0.81
N LEU A 442 6.32 -7.27 -1.52
CA LEU A 442 6.77 -6.22 -2.44
C LEU A 442 5.84 -6.04 -3.64
N PHE A 443 5.01 -7.03 -4.01
CA PHE A 443 4.05 -6.87 -5.11
C PHE A 443 2.82 -6.06 -4.71
N TYR A 444 2.52 -6.02 -3.41
CA TYR A 444 1.43 -5.22 -2.84
C TYR A 444 1.92 -3.85 -2.33
N ALA A 445 3.23 -3.59 -2.37
CA ALA A 445 3.80 -2.38 -1.82
C ALA A 445 3.49 -1.14 -2.67
N ASP A 446 2.93 -0.11 -2.05
CA ASP A 446 2.49 1.14 -2.65
C ASP A 446 3.17 2.38 -2.05
N GLU A 447 3.82 2.26 -0.89
CA GLU A 447 4.48 3.36 -0.19
C GLU A 447 6.00 3.23 -0.16
N LYS A 448 6.70 4.33 -0.44
CA LYS A 448 8.17 4.43 -0.30
C LYS A 448 8.55 5.01 1.06
N LEU A 449 9.14 4.20 1.93
CA LEU A 449 9.66 4.66 3.22
C LEU A 449 10.94 5.50 3.04
N LYS A 450 10.82 6.82 3.24
CA LYS A 450 11.93 7.78 3.11
C LYS A 450 13.16 7.42 3.94
N LYS A 451 12.98 6.87 5.15
CA LYS A 451 14.08 6.52 6.06
C LYS A 451 14.81 5.22 5.69
N ALA A 452 14.12 4.28 5.05
CA ALA A 452 14.65 2.92 4.81
C ALA A 452 14.99 2.64 3.34
N GLN A 453 14.65 3.55 2.42
CA GLN A 453 14.72 3.33 0.96
C GLN A 453 14.07 2.00 0.52
N ARG A 454 13.04 1.57 1.25
CA ARG A 454 12.28 0.34 0.99
C ARG A 454 10.83 0.67 0.66
N PHE A 455 10.22 -0.17 -0.16
CA PHE A 455 8.80 -0.11 -0.44
C PHE A 455 8.05 -1.03 0.52
N VAL A 456 6.93 -0.56 1.04
CA VAL A 456 6.05 -1.31 1.95
C VAL A 456 4.60 -1.16 1.52
N LEU A 457 3.77 -2.10 1.95
CA LEU A 457 2.33 -1.95 1.86
C LEU A 457 1.88 -0.88 2.86
N GLY A 458 1.09 0.08 2.39
CA GLY A 458 0.44 1.11 3.19
C GLY A 458 -0.82 0.59 3.89
N SER A 459 -1.21 1.28 4.96
CA SER A 459 -2.43 0.95 5.72
C SER A 459 -3.69 1.06 4.86
N ASP A 460 -3.77 2.09 4.02
CA ASP A 460 -4.95 2.35 3.19
C ASP A 460 -5.11 1.26 2.11
N ALA A 461 -4.01 0.92 1.40
CA ALA A 461 -4.02 -0.18 0.44
C ALA A 461 -4.40 -1.52 1.08
N LEU A 462 -3.83 -1.86 2.24
CA LEU A 462 -4.23 -3.08 2.97
C LEU A 462 -5.73 -3.07 3.28
N THR A 463 -6.26 -1.92 3.68
CA THR A 463 -7.68 -1.74 4.00
C THR A 463 -8.57 -1.96 2.79
N GLU A 464 -8.19 -1.43 1.61
CA GLU A 464 -8.91 -1.67 0.35
C GLU A 464 -8.94 -3.16 -0.01
N HIS A 465 -7.81 -3.85 0.10
CA HIS A 465 -7.72 -5.29 -0.16
C HIS A 465 -8.61 -6.11 0.78
N VAL A 466 -8.61 -5.80 2.07
CA VAL A 466 -9.46 -6.50 3.06
C VAL A 466 -10.94 -6.18 2.83
N ASN A 467 -11.27 -4.91 2.55
CA ASN A 467 -12.63 -4.47 2.25
C ASN A 467 -13.21 -5.21 1.04
N TYR A 468 -12.43 -5.43 -0.02
CA TYR A 468 -12.86 -6.21 -1.17
C TYR A 468 -13.43 -7.59 -0.76
N TYR A 469 -12.69 -8.34 0.06
CA TYR A 469 -13.12 -9.67 0.50
C TYR A 469 -14.33 -9.62 1.43
N LEU A 470 -14.38 -8.62 2.32
CA LEU A 470 -15.52 -8.43 3.21
C LEU A 470 -16.78 -8.01 2.44
N GLU A 471 -16.68 -7.35 1.29
CA GLU A 471 -17.82 -7.01 0.44
C GLU A 471 -18.40 -8.22 -0.29
N ILE A 472 -17.57 -9.18 -0.70
CA ILE A 472 -18.02 -10.39 -1.42
C ILE A 472 -18.39 -11.56 -0.51
N ALA A 473 -18.10 -11.46 0.79
CA ALA A 473 -18.50 -12.46 1.78
C ALA A 473 -20.02 -12.66 1.80
N GLY A 474 -20.48 -13.90 1.88
CA GLY A 474 -21.88 -14.27 1.70
C GLY A 474 -22.80 -13.82 2.84
N ASP A 475 -22.29 -13.78 4.07
CA ASP A 475 -23.05 -13.38 5.26
C ASP A 475 -22.18 -12.71 6.33
N ALA A 476 -22.83 -12.26 7.42
CA ALA A 476 -22.12 -11.63 8.52
C ALA A 476 -21.17 -12.59 9.25
N GLN A 477 -21.50 -13.88 9.37
CA GLN A 477 -20.65 -14.86 10.07
C GLN A 477 -19.35 -15.09 9.30
N GLU A 478 -19.40 -15.15 7.98
CA GLU A 478 -18.23 -15.27 7.12
C GLU A 478 -17.33 -14.03 7.24
N LYS A 479 -17.91 -12.82 7.27
CA LYS A 479 -17.15 -11.58 7.52
C LYS A 479 -16.44 -11.57 8.87
N HIS A 480 -17.10 -12.03 9.93
CA HIS A 480 -16.48 -12.17 11.25
C HIS A 480 -15.31 -13.15 11.23
N LYS A 481 -15.48 -14.27 10.52
CA LYS A 481 -14.44 -15.29 10.37
C LYS A 481 -13.23 -14.74 9.61
N MET A 482 -13.46 -14.01 8.50
CA MET A 482 -12.40 -13.32 7.75
C MET A 482 -11.69 -12.29 8.62
N PHE A 483 -12.44 -11.42 9.32
CA PHE A 483 -11.86 -10.38 10.16
C PHE A 483 -11.06 -10.96 11.33
N ALA A 484 -11.53 -12.03 11.97
CA ALA A 484 -10.77 -12.73 13.01
C ALA A 484 -9.45 -13.30 12.47
N TYR A 485 -9.48 -13.89 11.26
CA TYR A 485 -8.27 -14.37 10.60
C TYR A 485 -7.32 -13.23 10.22
N PHE A 486 -7.85 -12.09 9.77
CA PHE A 486 -7.05 -10.90 9.48
C PHE A 486 -6.35 -10.37 10.74
N ASN A 487 -7.10 -10.20 11.83
CA ASN A 487 -6.62 -9.65 13.09
C ASN A 487 -5.47 -10.48 13.70
N THR A 488 -5.48 -11.81 13.55
CA THR A 488 -4.38 -12.66 14.03
C THR A 488 -3.13 -12.60 13.16
N HIS A 489 -3.22 -12.04 11.95
CA HIS A 489 -2.13 -12.00 10.99
C HIS A 489 -1.63 -10.61 10.62
N ILE A 490 -2.36 -9.54 10.95
CA ILE A 490 -2.03 -8.16 10.56
C ILE A 490 -0.57 -7.78 10.88
N ASP A 491 -0.08 -8.17 12.06
CA ASP A 491 1.30 -7.88 12.51
C ASP A 491 2.38 -8.59 11.70
N SER A 492 2.02 -9.65 10.96
CA SER A 492 2.91 -10.31 10.00
C SER A 492 2.83 -9.72 8.59
N LEU A 493 1.84 -8.86 8.32
CA LEU A 493 1.65 -8.22 7.01
C LEU A 493 2.27 -6.83 6.98
N ILE A 494 2.07 -6.05 8.05
CA ILE A 494 2.46 -4.66 8.15
C ILE A 494 2.77 -4.30 9.60
N THR A 495 3.76 -3.42 9.82
CA THR A 495 4.07 -2.87 11.14
C THR A 495 3.23 -1.63 11.36
N LEU A 496 2.21 -1.74 12.23
CA LEU A 496 1.34 -0.63 12.61
C LEU A 496 1.43 -0.33 14.11
N SER A 497 1.50 0.96 14.46
CA SER A 497 1.28 1.44 15.82
C SER A 497 -0.15 1.16 16.30
N GLY A 498 -0.38 1.29 17.62
CA GLY A 498 -1.73 1.17 18.18
C GLY A 498 -2.67 2.22 17.58
N PHE A 499 -2.17 3.45 17.39
CA PHE A 499 -2.89 4.52 16.69
C PHE A 499 -3.34 4.12 15.28
N GLU A 500 -2.43 3.63 14.44
CA GLU A 500 -2.74 3.26 13.04
C GLU A 500 -3.71 2.08 12.97
N LYS A 501 -3.56 1.07 13.84
CA LYS A 501 -4.50 -0.05 13.91
C LYS A 501 -5.91 0.37 14.29
N VAL A 502 -6.05 1.34 15.22
CA VAL A 502 -7.37 1.88 15.58
C VAL A 502 -8.00 2.54 14.36
N LEU A 503 -7.26 3.37 13.62
CA LEU A 503 -7.77 3.99 12.39
C LEU A 503 -8.20 2.96 11.35
N LEU A 504 -7.38 1.94 11.10
CA LEU A 504 -7.67 0.87 10.15
C LEU A 504 -8.96 0.12 10.52
N TYR A 505 -9.11 -0.32 11.77
CA TYR A 505 -10.31 -1.05 12.19
C TYR A 505 -11.55 -0.16 12.25
N MET A 506 -11.40 1.14 12.56
CA MET A 506 -12.50 2.10 12.49
C MET A 506 -12.99 2.26 11.05
N ASP A 507 -12.10 2.36 10.07
CA ASP A 507 -12.48 2.44 8.66
C ASP A 507 -13.23 1.17 8.22
N LEU A 508 -12.69 -0.01 8.51
CA LEU A 508 -13.36 -1.29 8.22
C LEU A 508 -14.74 -1.40 8.89
N LYS A 509 -14.87 -0.99 10.16
CA LYS A 509 -16.14 -1.01 10.90
C LYS A 509 -17.14 -0.01 10.34
N SER A 510 -16.69 1.14 9.83
CA SER A 510 -17.57 2.12 9.19
C SER A 510 -18.18 1.59 7.89
N LYS A 511 -17.40 0.86 7.09
CA LYS A 511 -17.82 0.20 5.84
C LYS A 511 -18.62 -1.08 6.11
N HIS A 512 -18.34 -1.76 7.22
CA HIS A 512 -18.99 -2.99 7.65
C HIS A 512 -19.45 -2.92 9.12
N PRO A 513 -20.59 -2.26 9.40
CA PRO A 513 -21.09 -2.04 10.76
C PRO A 513 -21.33 -3.32 11.57
N GLN A 514 -21.49 -4.47 10.91
CA GLN A 514 -21.68 -5.77 11.55
C GLN A 514 -20.43 -6.31 12.22
N LEU A 515 -19.22 -5.90 11.84
CA LEU A 515 -17.97 -6.50 12.33
C LEU A 515 -17.76 -6.33 13.83
N GLU A 516 -17.53 -7.40 14.57
CA GLU A 516 -17.09 -7.34 15.95
C GLU A 516 -15.60 -6.98 16.05
N VAL A 517 -15.33 -5.68 16.25
CA VAL A 517 -14.00 -5.16 16.55
C VAL A 517 -13.91 -4.91 18.05
N THR A 518 -12.79 -5.27 18.67
CA THR A 518 -12.50 -4.94 20.07
C THR A 518 -11.10 -4.34 20.19
N PHE A 519 -10.98 -3.14 20.74
CA PHE A 519 -9.68 -2.55 21.05
C PHE A 519 -9.26 -2.91 22.48
N ASN A 520 -7.97 -3.20 22.67
CA ASN A 520 -7.39 -3.29 24.01
C ASN A 520 -6.99 -1.89 24.52
N ALA A 521 -6.76 -1.76 25.82
CA ALA A 521 -6.46 -0.46 26.43
C ALA A 521 -5.15 0.15 25.90
N SER A 522 -4.13 -0.66 25.64
CA SER A 522 -2.85 -0.19 25.12
C SER A 522 -3.00 0.50 23.76
N MET A 523 -3.76 -0.10 22.83
CA MET A 523 -4.06 0.50 21.52
C MET A 523 -4.83 1.81 21.66
N MET A 524 -5.81 1.86 22.57
CA MET A 524 -6.61 3.05 22.82
C MET A 524 -5.80 4.19 23.43
N ILE A 525 -4.91 3.90 24.38
CA ILE A 525 -4.01 4.89 24.98
C ILE A 525 -3.03 5.42 23.94
N ASP A 526 -2.45 4.55 23.11
CA ASP A 526 -1.57 4.96 22.01
C ASP A 526 -2.31 5.83 20.99
N TYR A 527 -3.55 5.46 20.63
CA TYR A 527 -4.41 6.26 19.78
C TYR A 527 -4.57 7.68 20.33
N LEU A 528 -5.01 7.81 21.58
CA LEU A 528 -5.19 9.11 22.23
C LEU A 528 -3.90 9.94 22.28
N LYS A 529 -2.75 9.32 22.55
CA LYS A 529 -1.45 10.00 22.61
C LYS A 529 -1.10 10.65 21.26
N ASN A 530 -1.54 10.05 20.16
CA ASN A 530 -1.26 10.51 18.80
C ASN A 530 -2.39 11.34 18.16
N ILE A 531 -3.55 11.50 18.81
CA ILE A 531 -4.57 12.46 18.34
C ILE A 531 -3.97 13.87 18.33
N LEU A 532 -4.21 14.59 17.24
CA LEU A 532 -3.79 15.96 17.05
C LEU A 532 -4.41 16.90 18.10
N GLU A 533 -3.56 17.63 18.79
CA GLU A 533 -3.95 18.78 19.61
C GLU A 533 -4.50 19.87 18.68
N LEU A 534 -5.67 20.40 19.01
CA LEU A 534 -6.27 21.50 18.30
C LEU A 534 -5.77 22.80 18.91
N LYS A 535 -5.36 23.77 18.08
CA LYS A 535 -5.08 25.14 18.51
C LYS A 535 -6.10 26.06 17.84
N MET A 536 -7.07 26.55 18.60
CA MET A 536 -8.22 27.28 18.07
C MET A 536 -8.30 28.67 18.68
N GLU A 537 -8.80 29.64 17.90
CA GLU A 537 -9.14 30.98 18.39
C GLU A 537 -10.41 30.92 19.24
N ILE A 538 -10.41 31.59 20.39
CA ILE A 538 -11.51 31.53 21.36
C ILE A 538 -12.43 32.75 21.22
N TYR A 539 -13.73 32.49 21.15
CA TYR A 539 -14.78 33.50 21.06
C TYR A 539 -15.64 33.51 22.32
N ASP A 540 -16.23 34.67 22.62
CA ASP A 540 -17.21 34.82 23.68
C ASP A 540 -18.62 34.39 23.22
N VAL A 541 -19.59 34.46 24.13
CA VAL A 541 -21.00 34.13 23.85
C VAL A 541 -21.69 35.06 22.82
N ASN A 542 -21.07 36.19 22.47
CA ASN A 542 -21.54 37.14 21.48
C ASN A 542 -20.78 37.01 20.15
N TYR A 543 -20.01 35.95 19.96
CA TYR A 543 -19.19 35.71 18.77
C TYR A 543 -18.10 36.78 18.55
N ALA A 544 -17.63 37.43 19.61
CA ALA A 544 -16.47 38.30 19.57
C ALA A 544 -15.20 37.55 19.99
N PRO A 545 -14.06 37.70 19.29
CA PRO A 545 -12.81 37.07 19.70
C PRO A 545 -12.37 37.60 21.06
N ILE A 546 -11.98 36.70 21.96
CA ILE A 546 -11.46 37.09 23.27
C ILE A 546 -10.05 37.65 23.09
N LEU A 547 -9.83 38.89 23.50
CA LEU A 547 -8.56 39.59 23.32
C LEU A 547 -7.69 39.52 24.58
N VAL A 548 -6.43 39.15 24.41
CA VAL A 548 -5.40 39.12 25.46
C VAL A 548 -4.29 40.13 25.20
N LYS A 549 -3.76 40.72 26.28
CA LYS A 549 -2.62 41.65 26.24
C LYS A 549 -1.32 40.86 26.09
N LEU A 550 -0.46 41.26 25.16
CA LEU A 550 0.89 40.72 25.05
C LEU A 550 1.71 41.07 26.32
N PRO A 551 2.50 40.14 26.87
CA PRO A 551 3.47 40.48 27.90
C PRO A 551 4.52 41.44 27.30
N ALA A 552 4.90 42.48 28.06
CA ALA A 552 5.95 43.41 27.65
C ALA A 552 7.25 42.62 27.39
N GLN A 553 7.77 42.69 26.18
CA GLN A 553 9.11 42.16 25.90
C GLN A 553 10.12 43.04 26.62
N GLU A 554 11.00 42.42 27.42
CA GLU A 554 12.18 43.07 28.00
C GLU A 554 13.17 43.42 26.89
N THR A 555 12.91 44.51 26.18
CA THR A 555 13.93 45.27 25.47
C THR A 555 13.84 46.72 25.93
N PRO A 556 14.86 47.26 26.60
CA PRO A 556 14.92 48.69 26.84
C PRO A 556 15.28 49.34 25.51
N VAL A 557 14.38 50.16 24.97
CA VAL A 557 14.65 51.43 24.29
C VAL A 557 13.31 52.00 23.76
N ASP A 558 13.10 53.26 24.09
CA ASP A 558 12.08 54.21 23.62
C ASP A 558 10.64 54.04 24.12
N ALA A 559 10.45 54.56 25.33
CA ALA A 559 9.18 55.04 25.83
C ALA A 559 8.69 56.21 24.96
N GLU A 560 7.80 55.95 24.02
CA GLU A 560 6.75 56.87 23.54
C GLU A 560 5.88 56.20 22.46
N LYS A 561 4.98 55.31 22.90
CA LYS A 561 3.66 54.93 22.33
C LYS A 561 3.25 53.55 22.83
N GLU A 562 2.74 53.49 24.06
CA GLU A 562 1.96 52.33 24.53
C GLU A 562 0.58 52.32 23.85
N THR A 563 0.53 51.88 22.60
CA THR A 563 -0.71 51.28 22.08
C THR A 563 -0.68 49.81 22.48
N SER A 564 -1.50 49.43 23.45
CA SER A 564 -1.67 48.05 23.89
C SER A 564 -2.06 47.17 22.70
N SER A 565 -1.10 46.44 22.13
CA SER A 565 -1.37 45.45 21.10
C SER A 565 -2.11 44.28 21.74
N GLN A 566 -3.42 44.27 21.57
CA GLN A 566 -4.27 43.14 21.90
C GLN A 566 -4.26 42.13 20.76
N THR A 567 -4.16 40.84 21.09
CA THR A 567 -4.22 39.75 20.11
C THR A 567 -5.31 38.76 20.51
N SER A 568 -5.91 38.07 19.55
CA SER A 568 -6.90 37.03 19.85
C SER A 568 -6.29 35.90 20.68
N LEU A 569 -7.07 35.39 21.61
CA LEU A 569 -6.72 34.25 22.45
C LEU A 569 -6.78 32.96 21.63
N TYR A 570 -5.68 32.20 21.64
CA TYR A 570 -5.64 30.85 21.10
C TYR A 570 -5.33 29.87 22.23
N GLU A 571 -6.17 28.86 22.41
CA GLU A 571 -5.91 27.80 23.37
C GLU A 571 -5.73 26.45 22.68
N LYS A 572 -4.90 25.61 23.30
CA LYS A 572 -4.78 24.21 22.90
C LYS A 572 -5.87 23.40 23.56
N MET A 573 -6.45 22.44 22.85
CA MET A 573 -7.49 21.56 23.39
C MET A 573 -7.52 20.20 22.70
N ILE A 574 -8.13 19.23 23.37
CA ILE A 574 -8.43 17.91 22.80
C ILE A 574 -9.88 17.89 22.30
N GLY A 575 -10.08 17.50 21.04
CA GLY A 575 -11.42 17.27 20.48
C GLY A 575 -12.05 16.00 21.06
N LEU A 576 -13.10 16.15 21.86
CA LEU A 576 -13.72 15.03 22.59
C LEU A 576 -14.34 13.99 21.66
N ASP A 577 -14.96 14.43 20.56
CA ASP A 577 -15.56 13.48 19.62
C ASP A 577 -14.51 12.56 19.02
N ARG A 578 -13.41 13.11 18.51
CA ARG A 578 -12.29 12.32 17.98
C ARG A 578 -11.68 11.42 19.05
N ALA A 579 -11.52 11.91 20.27
CA ALA A 579 -10.98 11.13 21.38
C ALA A 579 -11.89 9.95 21.79
N LEU A 580 -13.21 10.16 21.75
CA LEU A 580 -14.18 9.19 22.26
C LEU A 580 -14.78 8.29 21.16
N ASN A 581 -14.68 8.67 19.88
CA ASN A 581 -15.31 7.95 18.78
C ASN A 581 -14.96 6.44 18.72
N PRO A 582 -13.69 6.00 18.90
CA PRO A 582 -13.41 4.57 18.85
C PRO A 582 -14.00 3.76 20.01
N PHE A 583 -14.44 4.42 21.09
CA PHE A 583 -15.10 3.76 22.22
C PHE A 583 -16.54 3.34 21.93
N ARG A 584 -17.14 3.81 20.83
CA ARG A 584 -18.42 3.27 20.34
C ARG A 584 -18.37 1.76 20.07
N ILE A 585 -17.15 1.22 19.93
CA ILE A 585 -16.88 -0.15 19.56
C ILE A 585 -16.11 -0.90 20.66
N THR A 586 -15.66 -0.20 21.73
CA THR A 586 -14.88 -0.81 22.82
C THR A 586 -15.61 -0.73 24.15
N ALA A 587 -15.61 -1.85 24.87
CA ALA A 587 -16.17 -1.95 26.20
C ALA A 587 -15.22 -1.41 27.28
N PHE A 588 -15.29 -0.10 27.56
CA PHE A 588 -14.44 0.58 28.56
C PHE A 588 -14.51 -0.06 29.96
N HIS A 589 -15.65 -0.66 30.32
CA HIS A 589 -15.81 -1.37 31.59
C HIS A 589 -14.85 -2.57 31.75
N LYS A 590 -14.28 -3.09 30.65
CA LYS A 590 -13.30 -4.20 30.67
C LYS A 590 -11.88 -3.74 31.00
N PHE A 591 -11.61 -2.44 31.04
CA PHE A 591 -10.26 -1.93 31.33
C PHE A 591 -9.96 -2.04 32.82
N THR A 592 -8.70 -2.32 33.14
CA THR A 592 -8.19 -2.26 34.52
C THR A 592 -8.22 -0.83 35.05
N LYS A 593 -8.19 -0.69 36.37
CA LYS A 593 -8.13 0.62 37.03
C LYS A 593 -6.98 1.48 36.49
N GLU A 594 -5.78 0.94 36.38
CA GLU A 594 -4.57 1.64 35.94
C GLU A 594 -4.72 2.15 34.50
N GLU A 595 -5.29 1.32 33.62
CA GLU A 595 -5.57 1.69 32.23
C GLU A 595 -6.60 2.82 32.13
N LYS A 596 -7.67 2.76 32.94
CA LYS A 596 -8.69 3.83 33.01
C LYS A 596 -8.10 5.15 33.49
N LEU A 597 -7.19 5.11 34.46
CA LEU A 597 -6.50 6.30 34.97
C LEU A 597 -5.57 6.92 33.93
N GLU A 598 -4.75 6.12 33.26
CA GLU A 598 -3.86 6.62 32.19
C GLU A 598 -4.69 7.20 31.03
N PHE A 599 -5.79 6.55 30.66
CA PHE A 599 -6.72 7.07 29.65
C PHE A 599 -7.23 8.48 29.98
N LEU A 600 -7.80 8.67 31.18
CA LEU A 600 -8.32 9.97 31.64
C LEU A 600 -7.22 11.03 31.68
N LYS A 601 -6.02 10.65 32.13
CA LYS A 601 -4.86 11.52 32.15
C LYS A 601 -4.44 11.98 30.74
N VAL A 602 -4.49 11.10 29.74
CA VAL A 602 -4.13 11.45 28.36
C VAL A 602 -5.17 12.38 27.73
N ILE A 603 -6.47 12.20 28.00
CA ILE A 603 -7.51 13.13 27.54
C ILE A 603 -7.33 14.52 28.16
N MET A 604 -7.05 14.57 29.46
CA MET A 604 -6.89 15.84 30.20
C MET A 604 -5.49 16.47 30.06
N ARG A 605 -4.58 15.90 29.26
CA ARG A 605 -3.16 16.31 29.22
C ARG A 605 -2.93 17.76 28.83
N VAL A 606 -3.83 18.33 28.03
CA VAL A 606 -3.75 19.72 27.52
C VAL A 606 -4.47 20.69 28.48
N GLY A 607 -5.26 20.19 29.42
CA GLY A 607 -6.00 21.00 30.39
C GLY A 607 -7.24 21.68 29.83
N ALA A 608 -7.67 21.38 28.59
CA ALA A 608 -8.89 21.89 27.98
C ALA A 608 -9.45 20.92 26.92
N VAL A 609 -10.76 20.91 26.75
CA VAL A 609 -11.47 20.03 25.81
C VAL A 609 -12.45 20.78 24.92
N ARG A 610 -12.56 20.36 23.66
CA ARG A 610 -13.58 20.84 22.72
C ARG A 610 -14.76 19.88 22.69
N TYR A 611 -15.95 20.37 23.01
CA TYR A 611 -17.19 19.62 22.94
C TYR A 611 -17.81 19.79 21.55
N ASP A 612 -17.78 18.71 20.78
CA ASP A 612 -18.10 18.72 19.34
C ASP A 612 -19.49 18.16 19.00
N THR A 613 -19.94 17.10 19.70
CA THR A 613 -21.20 16.41 19.34
C THR A 613 -21.86 15.76 20.56
N PRO A 614 -23.21 15.73 20.61
CA PRO A 614 -23.97 15.01 21.63
C PRO A 614 -23.72 13.49 21.66
N GLN A 615 -23.12 12.90 20.63
CA GLN A 615 -22.89 11.46 20.54
C GLN A 615 -21.87 10.97 21.58
N ALA A 616 -20.95 11.83 22.01
CA ALA A 616 -19.99 11.55 23.09
C ALA A 616 -20.68 11.35 24.46
N ASN A 617 -21.90 11.86 24.63
CA ASN A 617 -22.58 11.90 25.93
C ASN A 617 -22.88 10.50 26.46
N HIS A 618 -23.38 9.60 25.60
CA HIS A 618 -23.73 8.24 26.00
C HIS A 618 -22.53 7.46 26.55
N LEU A 619 -21.36 7.60 25.92
CA LEU A 619 -20.13 6.94 26.39
C LEU A 619 -19.66 7.49 27.74
N LEU A 620 -19.74 8.81 27.94
CA LEU A 620 -19.44 9.44 29.22
C LEU A 620 -20.42 9.01 30.32
N LEU A 621 -21.71 8.86 29.99
CA LEU A 621 -22.76 8.42 30.90
C LEU A 621 -22.62 6.95 31.30
N ASP A 622 -22.37 6.07 30.34
CA ASP A 622 -22.10 4.65 30.61
C ASP A 622 -20.90 4.52 31.54
N PHE A 623 -19.90 5.39 31.36
CA PHE A 623 -18.75 5.42 32.23
C PHE A 623 -19.10 5.92 33.65
N LEU A 624 -19.85 7.01 33.75
CA LEU A 624 -20.27 7.60 35.04
C LEU A 624 -21.13 6.63 35.85
N THR A 625 -22.05 5.93 35.19
CA THR A 625 -23.00 5.04 35.86
C THR A 625 -22.42 3.69 36.29
N SER A 626 -21.33 3.24 35.67
CA SER A 626 -20.75 1.90 35.93
C SER A 626 -19.49 1.90 36.81
N GLU A 627 -18.83 3.04 37.00
CA GLU A 627 -17.56 3.11 37.74
C GLU A 627 -17.77 3.22 39.26
N THR A 628 -17.03 2.39 40.01
CA THR A 628 -17.11 2.33 41.48
C THR A 628 -15.76 2.57 42.15
N HIS A 629 -14.65 2.56 41.40
CA HIS A 629 -13.32 2.74 41.95
C HIS A 629 -13.03 4.23 42.29
N PRO A 630 -12.71 4.58 43.55
CA PRO A 630 -12.61 5.98 44.01
C PRO A 630 -11.66 6.86 43.19
N GLN A 631 -10.47 6.35 42.85
CA GLN A 631 -9.47 7.12 42.10
C GLN A 631 -9.88 7.40 40.65
N VAL A 632 -10.57 6.46 40.00
CA VAL A 632 -11.05 6.63 38.62
C VAL A 632 -12.19 7.62 38.64
N LEU A 633 -13.15 7.42 39.55
CA LEU A 633 -14.28 8.32 39.77
C LEU A 633 -13.84 9.76 40.04
N ARG A 634 -12.82 9.99 40.87
CA ARG A 634 -12.24 11.32 41.10
C ARG A 634 -11.74 11.97 39.80
N GLN A 635 -11.00 11.25 38.96
CA GLN A 635 -10.50 11.77 37.69
C GLN A 635 -11.63 12.05 36.69
N MET A 636 -12.71 11.26 36.71
CA MET A 636 -13.89 11.53 35.91
C MET A 636 -14.61 12.80 36.32
N LEU A 637 -14.75 13.02 37.63
CA LEU A 637 -15.33 14.26 38.15
C LEU A 637 -14.50 15.48 37.74
N LYS A 638 -13.15 15.34 37.72
CA LYS A 638 -12.28 16.40 37.17
C LYS A 638 -12.53 16.66 35.68
N LEU A 639 -12.69 15.62 34.87
CA LEU A 639 -13.02 15.79 33.45
C LEU A 639 -14.38 16.48 33.27
N LEU A 640 -15.37 16.11 34.08
CA LEU A 640 -16.74 16.57 33.95
C LEU A 640 -16.96 18.00 34.47
N PHE A 641 -16.36 18.35 35.62
CA PHE A 641 -16.59 19.61 36.31
C PHE A 641 -15.41 20.58 36.28
N LEU A 642 -14.16 20.06 36.23
CA LEU A 642 -12.95 20.84 36.48
C LEU A 642 -12.00 20.90 35.27
N THR A 643 -12.47 20.49 34.09
CA THR A 643 -11.76 20.68 32.83
C THR A 643 -12.53 21.70 32.00
N PRO A 644 -11.92 22.84 31.63
CA PRO A 644 -12.51 23.82 30.73
C PRO A 644 -13.01 23.18 29.45
N ALA A 645 -14.28 23.41 29.12
CA ALA A 645 -14.92 22.85 27.94
C ALA A 645 -15.43 23.96 27.02
N TYR A 646 -15.09 23.85 25.74
CA TYR A 646 -15.42 24.83 24.71
C TYR A 646 -16.45 24.26 23.74
N GLN A 647 -17.47 25.05 23.40
CA GLN A 647 -18.48 24.64 22.43
C GLN A 647 -17.98 24.86 21.00
N SER A 648 -18.04 23.82 20.18
CA SER A 648 -17.70 23.88 18.76
C SER A 648 -18.82 24.56 17.95
N MET A 649 -18.48 25.52 17.08
CA MET A 649 -19.39 26.12 16.09
C MET A 649 -18.63 26.38 14.79
N ASP A 650 -18.96 25.67 13.71
CA ASP A 650 -18.27 25.78 12.40
C ASP A 650 -16.73 25.80 12.54
N ASP A 651 -16.08 26.91 12.16
CA ASP A 651 -14.63 27.10 12.24
C ASP A 651 -14.14 27.76 13.55
N MET A 652 -15.02 27.99 14.52
CA MET A 652 -14.73 28.69 15.78
C MET A 652 -15.08 27.86 17.02
N VAL A 653 -14.52 28.26 18.18
CA VAL A 653 -14.86 27.67 19.48
C VAL A 653 -15.25 28.75 20.47
N ILE A 654 -16.32 28.50 21.22
CA ILE A 654 -16.92 29.47 22.13
C ILE A 654 -16.72 29.02 23.57
N PHE A 655 -16.30 29.97 24.40
CA PHE A 655 -16.26 29.82 25.85
C PHE A 655 -17.40 30.59 26.50
N ASN A 656 -18.19 29.89 27.30
CA ASN A 656 -19.22 30.49 28.12
C ASN A 656 -18.85 30.32 29.60
N PRO A 657 -18.49 31.40 30.32
CA PRO A 657 -18.19 31.31 31.76
C PRO A 657 -19.35 30.76 32.61
N LYS A 658 -20.58 30.79 32.11
CA LYS A 658 -21.78 30.22 32.76
C LYS A 658 -22.01 28.75 32.41
N GLU A 659 -21.28 28.21 31.43
CA GLU A 659 -21.29 26.79 31.05
C GLU A 659 -19.82 26.33 30.87
N PRO A 660 -18.98 26.47 31.91
CA PRO A 660 -17.52 26.46 31.77
C PRO A 660 -16.91 25.08 31.59
N CYS A 661 -17.66 24.02 31.85
CA CYS A 661 -17.20 22.64 31.83
C CYS A 661 -18.25 21.70 31.21
N MET A 662 -17.82 20.47 30.95
CA MET A 662 -18.62 19.47 30.24
C MET A 662 -20.00 19.21 30.85
N TYR A 663 -20.12 19.20 32.19
CA TYR A 663 -21.42 19.02 32.85
C TYR A 663 -22.47 19.96 32.25
N PHE A 664 -22.18 21.25 32.13
CA PHE A 664 -23.14 22.25 31.65
C PHE A 664 -23.43 22.19 30.15
N LEU A 665 -22.53 21.61 29.36
CA LEU A 665 -22.73 21.42 27.91
C LEU A 665 -23.59 20.18 27.60
N ILE A 666 -23.63 19.18 28.49
CA ILE A 666 -24.38 17.92 28.32
C ILE A 666 -25.84 18.04 28.87
N LYS A 667 -26.55 19.09 28.47
CA LYS A 667 -27.87 19.47 29.06
C LYS A 667 -28.92 18.36 29.05
N LYS A 668 -28.96 17.54 27.99
CA LYS A 668 -29.99 16.49 27.82
C LYS A 668 -29.92 15.40 28.90
N HIS A 669 -28.74 15.15 29.46
CA HIS A 669 -28.50 14.02 30.37
C HIS A 669 -28.23 14.46 31.82
N HIS A 670 -28.45 15.73 32.16
CA HIS A 670 -28.35 16.20 33.55
C HIS A 670 -29.13 15.33 34.54
N PRO A 671 -30.39 14.93 34.29
CA PRO A 671 -31.14 14.13 35.27
C PRO A 671 -30.47 12.80 35.60
N GLU A 672 -29.86 12.15 34.60
CA GLU A 672 -29.19 10.85 34.74
C GLU A 672 -27.88 10.99 35.53
N ILE A 673 -27.10 12.03 35.22
CA ILE A 673 -25.85 12.36 35.93
C ILE A 673 -26.15 12.72 37.38
N ASP A 674 -27.15 13.59 37.61
CA ASP A 674 -27.55 14.00 38.94
C ASP A 674 -28.02 12.80 39.76
N GLN A 675 -28.86 11.94 39.19
CA GLN A 675 -29.32 10.73 39.86
C GLN A 675 -28.15 9.79 40.21
N MET A 676 -27.16 9.63 39.33
CA MET A 676 -25.96 8.83 39.60
C MET A 676 -25.13 9.41 40.75
N LEU A 677 -24.88 10.72 40.73
CA LEU A 677 -24.12 11.41 41.78
C LEU A 677 -24.85 11.33 43.12
N LEU A 678 -26.15 11.62 43.14
CA LEU A 678 -26.97 11.64 44.35
C LEU A 678 -27.09 10.26 45.02
N ASN A 679 -27.07 9.19 44.22
CA ASN A 679 -27.11 7.81 44.72
C ASN A 679 -25.72 7.27 45.14
N ASN A 680 -24.64 8.05 44.94
CA ASN A 680 -23.28 7.66 45.27
C ASN A 680 -22.61 8.66 46.24
N PRO A 681 -22.72 8.44 47.57
CA PRO A 681 -22.15 9.33 48.58
C PRO A 681 -20.64 9.59 48.41
N LEU A 682 -19.89 8.59 47.94
CA LEU A 682 -18.46 8.74 47.66
C LEU A 682 -18.23 9.73 46.51
N ALA A 683 -19.02 9.68 45.44
CA ALA A 683 -18.91 10.62 44.31
C ALA A 683 -19.15 12.07 44.76
N ILE A 684 -20.16 12.29 45.61
CA ILE A 684 -20.47 13.62 46.16
C ILE A 684 -19.33 14.14 47.03
N ASN A 685 -18.75 13.30 47.90
CA ASN A 685 -17.61 13.69 48.74
C ASN A 685 -16.38 14.05 47.88
N LEU A 686 -16.08 13.25 46.85
CA LEU A 686 -14.97 13.52 45.95
C LEU A 686 -15.20 14.80 45.13
N LEU A 687 -16.43 15.04 44.67
CA LEU A 687 -16.79 16.26 43.93
C LEU A 687 -16.67 17.49 44.83
N PHE A 688 -17.08 17.39 46.09
CA PHE A 688 -16.90 18.42 47.11
C PHE A 688 -15.43 18.77 47.32
N GLU A 689 -14.60 17.76 47.59
CA GLU A 689 -13.16 17.94 47.81
C GLU A 689 -12.50 18.62 46.61
N GLU A 690 -12.81 18.15 45.40
CA GLU A 690 -12.19 18.67 44.20
C GLU A 690 -12.69 20.09 43.87
N LEU A 691 -13.99 20.39 44.00
CA LEU A 691 -14.51 21.74 43.73
C LEU A 691 -14.02 22.80 44.73
N LEU A 692 -13.91 22.46 46.03
CA LEU A 692 -13.75 23.45 47.09
C LEU A 692 -12.41 23.37 47.83
N LEU A 693 -11.75 22.21 47.87
CA LEU A 693 -10.53 22.00 48.65
C LEU A 693 -9.27 21.85 47.80
N THR A 694 -9.38 21.84 46.47
CA THR A 694 -8.24 21.78 45.56
C THR A 694 -8.08 23.07 44.75
N GLU A 695 -6.83 23.40 44.42
CA GLU A 695 -6.52 24.50 43.51
C GLU A 695 -6.83 24.08 42.06
N GLY A 696 -7.77 24.79 41.44
CA GLY A 696 -8.13 24.59 40.03
C GLY A 696 -7.22 25.36 39.07
N SER A 697 -7.10 24.89 37.84
CA SER A 697 -6.43 25.63 36.77
C SER A 697 -7.17 26.93 36.42
N ASN A 698 -6.41 27.98 36.11
CA ASN A 698 -6.96 29.25 35.66
C ASN A 698 -7.36 29.16 34.19
N VAL A 699 -8.54 29.68 33.86
CA VAL A 699 -9.06 29.71 32.49
C VAL A 699 -8.88 31.11 31.93
N THR A 700 -8.00 31.27 30.94
CA THR A 700 -7.72 32.59 30.37
C THR A 700 -8.94 33.20 29.70
N ALA A 701 -9.73 32.40 28.98
CA ALA A 701 -11.02 32.80 28.43
C ALA A 701 -12.05 33.24 29.50
N GLY A 702 -11.88 32.80 30.75
CA GLY A 702 -12.68 33.18 31.91
C GLY A 702 -12.06 34.30 32.74
N ASN A 703 -11.31 35.23 32.14
CA ASN A 703 -10.60 36.30 32.85
C ASN A 703 -9.57 35.79 33.88
N ASN A 704 -8.91 34.67 33.61
CA ASN A 704 -8.00 33.97 34.52
C ASN A 704 -8.64 33.53 35.85
N THR A 705 -9.96 33.39 35.88
CA THR A 705 -10.68 32.77 37.00
C THR A 705 -10.43 31.26 37.02
N SER A 706 -10.31 30.67 38.21
CA SER A 706 -10.14 29.22 38.37
C SER A 706 -11.36 28.46 37.85
N ILE A 707 -11.16 27.32 37.17
CA ILE A 707 -12.25 26.47 36.67
C ILE A 707 -13.17 25.99 37.80
N ASN A 708 -12.61 25.71 38.97
CA ASN A 708 -13.37 25.35 40.18
C ASN A 708 -14.35 26.45 40.55
N GLU A 709 -13.90 27.70 40.47
CA GLU A 709 -14.70 28.87 40.78
C GLU A 709 -15.83 29.05 39.78
N LEU A 710 -15.52 28.94 38.49
CA LEU A 710 -16.50 29.04 37.40
C LEU A 710 -17.54 27.92 37.48
N ALA A 711 -17.12 26.68 37.69
CA ALA A 711 -18.02 25.53 37.81
C ALA A 711 -18.93 25.64 39.02
N PHE A 712 -18.37 26.01 40.19
CA PHE A 712 -19.16 26.25 41.40
C PHE A 712 -20.17 27.38 41.19
N ASN A 713 -19.77 28.47 40.53
CA ASN A 713 -20.67 29.59 40.24
C ASN A 713 -21.78 29.20 39.24
N ALA A 714 -21.46 28.36 38.26
CA ALA A 714 -22.42 27.87 37.27
C ALA A 714 -23.43 26.88 37.84
N LEU A 715 -23.12 26.20 38.96
CA LEU A 715 -24.08 25.36 39.69
C LEU A 715 -25.21 26.18 40.32
N PHE A 716 -25.10 27.50 40.48
CA PHE A 716 -26.19 28.32 41.03
C PHE A 716 -27.32 28.54 40.02
N PRO A 717 -28.60 28.49 40.47
CA PRO A 717 -29.73 28.75 39.59
C PRO A 717 -29.73 30.23 39.18
N LYS A 718 -30.00 30.50 37.91
CA LYS A 718 -30.18 31.87 37.40
C LYS A 718 -31.49 32.45 37.97
N PRO A 719 -31.52 33.74 38.35
CA PRO A 719 -32.78 34.44 38.50
C PRO A 719 -33.45 34.52 37.12
N THR A 720 -34.68 34.02 37.01
CA THR A 720 -35.55 34.26 35.86
C THR A 720 -35.80 35.76 35.79
N ILE A 721 -35.10 36.47 34.90
CA ILE A 721 -35.47 37.86 34.58
C ILE A 721 -36.79 37.77 33.81
N GLY A 722 -37.89 37.95 34.54
CA GLY A 722 -39.22 37.98 33.98
C GLY A 722 -39.35 39.11 32.96
N ARG A 723 -39.77 38.75 31.75
CA ARG A 723 -40.67 39.57 30.94
C ARG A 723 -41.77 38.67 30.40
N GLY A 724 -42.94 38.75 31.02
CA GLY A 724 -44.14 38.05 30.59
C GLY A 724 -45.16 38.03 31.71
N PHE A 725 -46.16 38.91 31.62
CA PHE A 725 -47.32 38.96 32.50
C PHE A 725 -48.03 37.59 32.58
N SER A 726 -48.08 36.99 33.77
CA SER A 726 -49.23 36.16 34.20
C SER A 726 -49.30 36.12 35.73
N GLN A 727 -50.02 37.07 36.31
CA GLN A 727 -50.64 36.85 37.62
C GLN A 727 -51.67 35.71 37.47
N PHE A 728 -51.91 34.98 38.56
CA PHE A 728 -52.81 33.81 38.68
C PHE A 728 -52.14 32.47 38.33
N PHE A 729 -51.55 31.86 39.37
CA PHE A 729 -51.13 30.48 39.61
C PHE A 729 -49.63 30.40 39.96
N PRO A 730 -49.27 30.04 41.21
CA PRO A 730 -47.89 29.66 41.52
C PRO A 730 -47.61 28.33 40.81
N SER A 731 -46.65 28.31 39.89
CA SER A 731 -46.19 27.05 39.28
C SER A 731 -45.39 26.25 40.33
N PRO A 732 -45.68 24.96 40.57
CA PRO A 732 -44.97 24.14 41.56
C PRO A 732 -43.52 23.78 41.19
N GLN A 733 -43.00 24.23 40.04
CA GLN A 733 -41.73 23.74 39.46
C GLN A 733 -40.46 24.45 39.96
N GLU A 734 -40.57 25.46 40.83
CA GLU A 734 -39.39 26.23 41.30
C GLU A 734 -38.59 25.52 42.41
N LEU A 735 -39.16 24.52 43.10
CA LEU A 735 -38.53 23.87 44.27
C LEU A 735 -37.72 22.59 43.98
N GLU A 736 -37.75 22.01 42.78
CA GLU A 736 -36.94 20.82 42.46
C GLU A 736 -35.47 21.14 42.10
N LYS A 737 -35.10 22.41 42.00
CA LYS A 737 -33.78 22.83 41.50
C LYS A 737 -32.84 23.24 42.64
N ASN A 738 -32.11 22.26 43.18
CA ASN A 738 -30.64 22.15 43.16
C ASN A 738 -30.12 21.07 44.13
N LEU A 739 -30.76 19.89 44.12
CA LEU A 739 -30.47 18.79 45.04
C LEU A 739 -28.99 18.38 45.02
N LEU A 740 -28.32 18.48 43.87
CA LEU A 740 -26.90 18.21 43.72
C LEU A 740 -26.03 19.19 44.52
N LEU A 741 -26.21 20.50 44.33
CA LEU A 741 -25.45 21.52 45.05
C LEU A 741 -25.66 21.42 46.57
N THR A 742 -26.90 21.22 47.01
CA THR A 742 -27.22 20.99 48.42
C THR A 742 -26.48 19.79 48.99
N LYS A 743 -26.43 18.67 48.25
CA LYS A 743 -25.73 17.45 48.69
C LYS A 743 -24.22 17.60 48.69
N VAL A 744 -23.65 18.30 47.70
CA VAL A 744 -22.21 18.63 47.66
C VAL A 744 -21.81 19.49 48.86
N LEU A 745 -22.62 20.49 49.21
CA LEU A 745 -22.37 21.32 50.40
C LEU A 745 -22.56 20.52 51.69
N ALA A 746 -23.58 19.66 51.78
CA ALA A 746 -23.82 18.81 52.96
C ALA A 746 -22.69 17.79 53.21
N ALA A 747 -22.09 17.24 52.16
CA ALA A 747 -20.93 16.34 52.27
C ALA A 747 -19.71 16.99 52.95
N GLY A 748 -19.62 18.31 52.92
CA GLY A 748 -18.53 19.10 53.49
C GLY A 748 -18.68 19.48 54.95
N GLU A 749 -19.61 18.91 55.71
CA GLU A 749 -19.89 19.30 57.11
C GLU A 749 -18.63 19.26 58.01
N GLY A 750 -17.74 18.30 57.79
CA GLY A 750 -16.43 18.20 58.47
C GLY A 750 -15.37 19.24 58.04
N ALA A 751 -15.63 20.00 56.98
CA ALA A 751 -14.80 21.10 56.46
C ALA A 751 -15.56 22.45 56.50
N SER A 752 -16.59 22.55 57.36
CA SER A 752 -17.50 23.69 57.47
C SER A 752 -16.79 25.05 57.58
N GLU A 753 -15.70 25.16 58.35
CA GLU A 753 -14.94 26.42 58.49
C GLU A 753 -14.20 26.84 57.21
N ALA A 754 -13.68 25.88 56.43
CA ALA A 754 -13.10 26.17 55.12
C ALA A 754 -14.17 26.62 54.13
N ILE A 755 -15.35 25.99 54.15
CA ILE A 755 -16.48 26.36 53.31
C ILE A 755 -16.99 27.75 53.67
N LYS A 756 -17.22 28.04 54.96
CA LYS A 756 -17.60 29.38 55.44
C LYS A 756 -16.59 30.42 54.98
N SER A 757 -15.28 30.12 55.05
CA SER A 757 -14.21 31.01 54.59
C SER A 757 -14.20 31.23 53.08
N ILE A 758 -14.40 30.19 52.27
CA ILE A 758 -14.49 30.28 50.80
C ILE A 758 -15.72 31.08 50.39
N VAL A 759 -16.86 30.79 51.03
CA VAL A 759 -18.11 31.52 50.87
C VAL A 759 -17.84 32.98 51.24
N LEU A 760 -17.40 33.31 52.46
CA LEU A 760 -17.01 34.67 52.90
C LEU A 760 -16.09 35.42 51.91
N ALA A 761 -15.02 34.77 51.44
CA ALA A 761 -14.03 35.39 50.58
C ALA A 761 -14.58 35.78 49.21
N LYS A 762 -15.48 34.97 48.63
CA LYS A 762 -16.19 35.33 47.38
C LYS A 762 -17.14 36.51 47.59
N LEU A 763 -17.73 36.61 48.77
CA LEU A 763 -18.78 37.58 49.10
C LEU A 763 -18.25 38.96 49.44
N ALA A 764 -17.00 39.04 49.93
CA ALA A 764 -16.27 40.29 50.09
C ALA A 764 -16.12 41.07 48.76
N LYS A 765 -16.23 40.39 47.60
CA LYS A 765 -16.17 41.00 46.27
C LYS A 765 -17.54 41.35 45.67
N ASN A 766 -18.61 40.60 46.00
CA ASN A 766 -19.98 40.79 45.47
C ASN A 766 -21.07 40.54 46.53
N PRO A 767 -21.50 41.55 47.32
CA PRO A 767 -22.45 41.38 48.43
C PRO A 767 -23.84 40.88 48.00
N HIS A 768 -24.29 41.23 46.79
CA HIS A 768 -25.60 40.86 46.25
C HIS A 768 -25.71 39.36 45.92
N GLU A 769 -24.58 38.69 45.66
CA GLU A 769 -24.54 37.24 45.40
C GLU A 769 -24.76 36.43 46.68
N LEU A 770 -24.38 36.96 47.86
CA LEU A 770 -24.60 36.32 49.16
C LEU A 770 -26.07 36.24 49.53
N GLU A 771 -26.80 37.32 49.28
CA GLU A 771 -28.23 37.40 49.56
C GLU A 771 -29.01 36.50 48.59
N GLN A 772 -28.58 36.41 47.33
CA GLN A 772 -29.13 35.44 46.38
C GLN A 772 -28.79 34.00 46.75
N LEU A 773 -27.57 33.72 47.22
CA LEU A 773 -27.15 32.40 47.68
C LEU A 773 -28.00 31.89 48.85
N SER A 774 -28.20 32.74 49.85
CA SER A 774 -29.05 32.44 51.01
C SER A 774 -30.52 32.21 50.60
N LYS A 775 -31.05 33.01 49.66
CA LYS A 775 -32.41 32.84 49.11
C LYS A 775 -32.55 31.58 48.25
N ASN A 776 -31.56 31.27 47.43
CA ASN A 776 -31.59 30.14 46.49
C ASN A 776 -31.40 28.78 47.19
N LEU A 777 -30.59 28.71 48.27
CA LEU A 777 -30.43 27.49 49.05
C LEU A 777 -31.59 27.26 50.02
N GLY A 778 -32.20 28.33 50.55
CA GLY A 778 -33.39 28.27 51.40
C GLY A 778 -33.29 27.25 52.54
N ASP A 779 -34.35 26.48 52.74
CA ASP A 779 -34.42 25.40 53.75
C ASP A 779 -33.55 24.18 53.40
N GLY A 780 -33.10 24.08 52.16
CA GLY A 780 -32.20 23.02 51.67
C GLY A 780 -30.73 23.24 52.01
N ALA A 781 -30.33 24.36 52.62
CA ALA A 781 -28.96 24.58 53.07
C ALA A 781 -28.57 23.62 54.22
N PRO A 782 -27.31 23.14 54.27
CA PRO A 782 -26.75 22.49 55.46
C PRO A 782 -26.83 23.39 56.70
N ASP A 783 -27.01 22.81 57.88
CA ASP A 783 -27.26 23.56 59.12
C ASP A 783 -26.15 24.56 59.47
N TYR A 784 -24.88 24.20 59.20
CA TYR A 784 -23.74 25.10 59.42
C TYR A 784 -23.75 26.31 58.47
N LEU A 785 -24.33 26.21 57.26
CA LEU A 785 -24.50 27.34 56.34
C LEU A 785 -25.73 28.18 56.70
N LYS A 786 -26.81 27.55 57.19
CA LYS A 786 -27.96 28.29 57.74
C LYS A 786 -27.57 29.15 58.92
N GLU A 787 -26.76 28.60 59.81
CA GLU A 787 -26.19 29.32 60.94
C GLU A 787 -25.29 30.47 60.48
N PHE A 788 -24.37 30.19 59.56
CA PHE A 788 -23.50 31.20 58.97
C PHE A 788 -24.28 32.34 58.27
N PHE A 789 -25.34 32.04 57.51
CA PHE A 789 -26.16 33.07 56.85
C PHE A 789 -26.90 33.95 57.86
N ARG A 790 -27.39 33.35 58.94
CA ARG A 790 -28.04 34.05 60.05
C ARG A 790 -27.06 34.95 60.82
N GLU A 791 -25.84 34.47 61.08
CA GLU A 791 -24.76 35.24 61.73
C GLU A 791 -24.35 36.47 60.90
N ASN A 792 -24.51 36.41 59.57
CA ASN A 792 -24.16 37.49 58.65
C ASN A 792 -25.38 38.35 58.20
N GLY A 793 -26.54 38.20 58.85
CA GLY A 793 -27.70 39.08 58.65
C GLY A 793 -28.46 38.89 57.33
N LEU A 794 -28.33 37.72 56.69
CA LEU A 794 -28.95 37.43 55.39
C LEU A 794 -30.31 36.74 55.57
N LYS A 795 -31.30 37.18 54.79
CA LYS A 795 -32.66 36.64 54.87
C LYS A 795 -32.76 35.30 54.13
N SER A 796 -32.87 34.19 54.86
CA SER A 796 -33.49 32.97 54.31
C SER A 796 -34.99 33.24 54.14
N THR A 797 -35.56 32.92 52.99
CA THR A 797 -37.01 33.01 52.80
C THR A 797 -37.71 31.98 53.68
N ASN A 798 -38.21 32.42 54.85
CA ASN A 798 -39.23 31.69 55.58
C ASN A 798 -40.52 31.73 54.75
N TYR A 799 -40.83 30.67 54.01
CA TYR A 799 -42.23 30.38 53.75
C TYR A 799 -42.82 29.86 55.06
N GLY A 800 -43.47 30.76 55.79
CA GLY A 800 -44.07 30.47 57.07
C GLY A 800 -45.03 29.29 56.98
N SER A 801 -44.78 28.26 57.77
CA SER A 801 -45.80 27.37 58.28
C SER A 801 -46.75 28.20 59.15
N SER A 802 -47.91 28.55 58.62
CA SER A 802 -49.09 28.93 59.42
C SER A 802 -50.09 27.79 59.34
N VAL A 803 -50.20 27.06 60.47
CA VAL A 803 -51.25 26.13 60.95
C VAL A 803 -51.99 25.29 59.92
#